data_AF-A0ABD5MW51-F1
#
_entry.id   AF-A0ABD5MW51-F1
#
_cell.length_a   1.000
_cell.length_b   1.000
_cell.length_c   1.000
_cell.angle_alpha   90.00
_cell.angle_beta   90.00
_cell.angle_gamma   90.00
#
_symmetry.space_group_name_H-M   'P 1'
#
loop_
_entity.id
_entity.type
_entity.pdbx_description
1 polymer ?
#
loop_
_entity_poly.entity_id
_entity_poly.type
_entity_poly.pdbx_seq_one_letter_code
_entity_poly.pdbx_strand_id
1 'polypeptide(L)'
;MDKKPIENILKDFGLTEKETEVYIFLAKHGLLKGRKIVRQMKKDKGQIYRILKSLQKKGLVEATLEYPTRFTAVPFEKVIDSFIKFKREEVAQIEKGKKNLISVWNKISQTEIESSLEKFAVIEGNKKIHHKISQMVKETSSQLSMALTVSDLFRTEQFGVFDILPKHPMKSKIQFQAITQLSKQNLKAAKVLKPKLKPNLVLKGINPDLGSPPFSRMVIRDNEEAILFISDRNEKYLEDRETCLLTNNKKIIQAFIVVFEDLWHDSIDIEDLIVEIETGKPSPKTQLIKNPERAKNIYYEFLDSAKDEILIVTSSSGLIELSKNRLKLEDWSKRGISIKIMAPIVNKNLAFAQQLLKWGEVRHIPLGYFETTIIDGHHLFQFRYETEKQKKPIDSEFFENTFYTNDFNYVQKTKNILYDLWRKTRIPSSESLRSITSFQLIPENPSVGHHSIERKMSFMKNIEYTKRKITEKDVIEKIKNEKKLSSGNSGSWSKIKRYFGYKGVAAIYPPANSALPDMIIGVMHHDKDSTFGNENLIYVNMIQKNGKTFNYIPVAIIQDNAKSIPFRIKVFEGYPVADNIMLVEKNEIQVKVKGKTLFAGWTKPISLGFSNYTLPAACLLFEGYDDIKSGIYTNTLLSGRRQESWYNSFDAFCSFFLPQLKHVGSGTEAFFERETIFISKPPKLAHQP
;
A
#
# COMPACT_ATOMS: atom_id res chain seq x y z
N MET A 1 -18.72 60.01 25.77
CA MET A 1 -17.36 59.64 25.34
C MET A 1 -16.65 59.02 26.52
N ASP A 2 -16.15 57.80 26.34
CA ASP A 2 -15.42 57.07 27.38
C ASP A 2 -14.06 57.75 27.62
N LYS A 3 -13.86 58.30 28.82
CA LYS A 3 -12.62 59.00 29.21
C LYS A 3 -11.57 58.03 29.76
N LYS A 4 -11.93 56.77 30.03
CA LYS A 4 -11.05 55.78 30.64
C LYS A 4 -9.70 55.61 29.92
N PRO A 5 -9.61 55.61 28.57
CA PRO A 5 -8.32 55.49 27.89
C PRO A 5 -7.38 56.67 28.19
N ILE A 6 -7.92 57.88 28.26
CA ILE A 6 -7.16 59.11 28.54
C ILE A 6 -6.75 59.17 30.02
N GLU A 7 -7.64 58.74 30.92
CA GLU A 7 -7.34 58.67 32.35
C GLU A 7 -6.25 57.64 32.66
N ASN A 8 -6.30 56.47 32.02
CA ASN A 8 -5.30 55.43 32.20
C ASN A 8 -3.92 55.89 31.70
N ILE A 9 -3.84 56.50 30.51
CA ILE A 9 -2.55 56.93 29.98
C ILE A 9 -1.93 58.09 30.76
N LEU A 10 -2.75 59.01 31.30
CA LEU A 10 -2.26 60.05 32.21
C LEU A 10 -1.78 59.47 33.54
N LYS A 11 -2.44 58.43 34.07
CA LYS A 11 -1.95 57.68 35.24
C LYS A 11 -0.62 56.98 34.95
N ASP A 12 -0.46 56.38 33.77
CA ASP A 12 0.81 55.80 33.31
C ASP A 12 1.93 56.84 33.16
N PHE A 13 1.57 58.11 32.93
CA PHE A 13 2.51 59.24 32.91
C PHE A 13 2.88 59.72 34.33
N GLY A 14 2.42 59.04 35.37
CA GLY A 14 2.72 59.35 36.77
C GLY A 14 1.83 60.46 37.34
N LEU A 15 0.63 60.68 36.81
CA LEU A 15 -0.37 61.56 37.41
C LEU A 15 -1.18 60.80 38.44
N THR A 16 -1.41 61.45 39.58
CA THR A 16 -2.39 60.97 40.54
C THR A 16 -3.80 61.10 39.96
N GLU A 17 -4.76 60.38 40.52
CA GLU A 17 -6.17 60.47 40.14
C GLU A 17 -6.69 61.92 40.22
N LYS A 18 -6.34 62.64 41.28
CA LYS A 18 -6.71 64.03 41.49
C LYS A 18 -6.07 64.99 40.49
N GLU A 19 -4.82 64.73 40.08
CA GLU A 19 -4.13 65.49 39.03
C GLU A 19 -4.77 65.28 37.66
N THR A 20 -5.11 64.02 37.35
CA THR A 20 -5.78 63.61 36.10
C THR A 20 -7.11 64.33 35.94
N GLU A 21 -7.92 64.36 37.01
CA GLU A 21 -9.19 65.07 37.02
C GLU A 21 -9.04 66.58 36.76
N VAL A 22 -8.04 67.23 37.36
CA VAL A 22 -7.80 68.67 37.19
C VAL A 22 -7.27 68.99 35.79
N TYR A 23 -6.39 68.15 35.24
CA TYR A 23 -5.89 68.30 33.86
C TYR A 23 -7.01 68.15 32.83
N ILE A 24 -7.84 67.10 32.93
CA ILE A 24 -8.99 66.89 32.03
C ILE A 24 -10.01 68.02 32.18
N PHE A 25 -10.22 68.52 33.40
CA PHE A 25 -11.10 69.65 33.64
C PHE A 25 -10.61 70.93 32.93
N LEU A 26 -9.31 71.23 33.02
CA LEU A 26 -8.71 72.37 32.31
C LEU A 26 -8.72 72.17 30.79
N ALA A 27 -8.44 70.97 30.30
CA ALA A 27 -8.49 70.65 28.87
C ALA A 27 -9.90 70.87 28.29
N LYS A 28 -10.96 70.62 29.08
CA LYS A 28 -12.35 70.84 28.67
C LYS A 28 -12.78 72.32 28.66
N HIS A 29 -12.25 73.14 29.57
CA HIS A 29 -12.75 74.50 29.81
C HIS A 29 -11.77 75.61 29.42
N GLY A 30 -10.56 75.25 28.98
CA GLY A 30 -9.53 76.19 28.56
C GLY A 30 -9.04 77.09 29.69
N LEU A 31 -8.73 78.35 29.34
CA LEU A 31 -8.08 79.30 30.23
C LEU A 31 -8.99 79.80 31.37
N LEU A 32 -8.69 79.42 32.61
CA LEU A 32 -9.51 79.73 33.79
C LEU A 32 -8.73 80.35 34.95
N LYS A 33 -9.35 81.32 35.65
CA LYS A 33 -8.84 81.85 36.92
C LYS A 33 -8.89 80.75 38.00
N GLY A 34 -7.86 80.65 38.86
CA GLY A 34 -7.81 79.62 39.92
C GLY A 34 -9.06 79.54 40.81
N ARG A 35 -9.63 80.70 41.20
CA ARG A 35 -10.90 80.75 41.97
C ARG A 35 -12.09 80.13 41.21
N LYS A 36 -12.14 80.25 39.89
CA LYS A 36 -13.20 79.68 39.04
C LYS A 36 -13.07 78.15 38.95
N ILE A 37 -11.84 77.64 38.89
CA ILE A 37 -11.55 76.19 38.94
C ILE A 37 -12.02 75.59 40.27
N VAL A 38 -11.66 76.21 41.39
CA VAL A 38 -12.09 75.78 42.74
C VAL A 38 -13.61 75.72 42.85
N ARG A 39 -14.31 76.78 42.40
CA ARG A 39 -15.77 76.86 42.45
C ARG A 39 -16.46 75.80 41.59
N GLN A 40 -15.96 75.55 40.38
CA GLN A 40 -16.59 74.62 39.44
C GLN A 40 -16.29 73.15 39.77
N MET A 41 -15.10 72.85 40.30
CA MET A 41 -14.75 71.49 40.72
C MET A 41 -15.28 71.13 42.11
N LYS A 42 -15.77 72.10 42.89
CA LYS A 42 -16.26 71.91 44.29
C LYS A 42 -15.23 71.19 45.19
N LYS A 43 -13.95 71.53 45.03
CA LYS A 43 -12.83 70.96 45.81
C LYS A 43 -12.18 72.01 46.71
N ASP A 44 -11.42 71.56 47.69
CA ASP A 44 -10.67 72.45 48.59
C ASP A 44 -9.73 73.39 47.82
N LYS A 45 -9.70 74.66 48.26
CA LYS A 45 -8.89 75.71 47.63
C LYS A 45 -7.40 75.38 47.72
N GLY A 46 -6.91 74.95 48.89
CA GLY A 46 -5.50 74.61 49.08
C GLY A 46 -5.07 73.44 48.19
N GLN A 47 -5.92 72.42 48.06
CA GLN A 47 -5.68 71.25 47.22
C GLN A 47 -5.59 71.60 45.72
N ILE A 48 -6.51 72.41 45.19
CA ILE A 48 -6.49 72.79 43.76
C ILE A 48 -5.21 73.56 43.42
N TYR A 49 -4.81 74.54 44.23
CA TYR A 49 -3.58 75.30 43.96
C TYR A 49 -2.31 74.43 44.08
N ARG A 50 -2.28 73.44 44.99
CA ARG A 50 -1.20 72.46 45.07
C ARG A 50 -1.14 71.58 43.81
N ILE A 51 -2.28 71.10 43.33
CA ILE A 51 -2.37 70.27 42.11
C ILE A 51 -1.96 71.10 40.87
N LEU A 52 -2.44 72.33 40.74
CA LEU A 52 -2.07 73.22 39.63
C LEU A 52 -0.56 73.48 39.60
N LYS A 53 0.07 73.70 40.77
CA LYS A 53 1.53 73.86 40.88
C LYS A 53 2.28 72.57 40.52
N SER A 54 1.76 71.41 40.92
CA SER A 54 2.34 70.10 40.57
C SER A 54 2.26 69.85 39.07
N LEU A 55 1.09 70.03 38.47
CA LEU A 55 0.86 69.90 37.03
C LEU A 55 1.71 70.89 36.22
N GLN A 56 1.89 72.11 36.72
CA GLN A 56 2.79 73.10 36.11
C GLN A 56 4.25 72.64 36.16
N LYS A 57 4.72 72.11 37.30
CA LYS A 57 6.08 71.55 37.43
C LYS A 57 6.30 70.35 36.50
N LYS A 58 5.25 69.57 36.23
CA LYS A 58 5.26 68.45 35.27
C LYS A 58 5.12 68.90 33.81
N GLY A 59 4.97 70.20 33.53
CA GLY A 59 4.81 70.73 32.17
C GLY A 59 3.44 70.44 31.53
N LEU A 60 2.42 70.16 32.33
CA LEU A 60 1.07 69.77 31.87
C LEU A 60 0.05 70.89 31.96
N VAL A 61 0.37 71.95 32.71
CA VAL A 61 -0.47 73.14 32.88
C VAL A 61 0.41 74.38 32.76
N GLU A 62 -0.05 75.37 32.02
CA GLU A 62 0.58 76.69 31.90
C GLU A 62 -0.17 77.71 32.73
N ALA A 63 0.56 78.68 33.28
CA ALA A 63 0.02 79.78 34.07
C ALA A 63 0.38 81.13 33.42
N THR A 64 -0.59 82.05 33.38
CA THR A 64 -0.37 83.41 32.86
C THR A 64 0.35 84.30 33.87
N LEU A 65 1.13 85.27 33.40
CA LEU A 65 1.79 86.27 34.26
C LEU A 65 0.82 87.34 34.82
N GLU A 66 -0.41 87.40 34.32
CA GLU A 66 -1.43 88.38 34.77
C GLU A 66 -1.96 88.10 36.19
N TYR A 67 -2.41 89.16 36.87
CA TYR A 67 -3.16 89.07 38.13
C TYR A 67 -4.67 89.34 37.93
N PRO A 68 -5.56 88.43 38.36
CA PRO A 68 -5.29 87.14 38.99
C PRO A 68 -4.88 86.07 37.96
N THR A 69 -3.93 85.21 38.35
CA THR A 69 -3.37 84.12 37.53
C THR A 69 -4.44 83.21 36.93
N ARG A 70 -4.32 82.94 35.64
CA ARG A 70 -5.13 81.98 34.89
C ARG A 70 -4.29 80.77 34.52
N PHE A 71 -4.95 79.61 34.45
CA PHE A 71 -4.33 78.32 34.14
C PHE A 71 -4.99 77.73 32.91
N THR A 72 -4.21 77.08 32.06
CA THR A 72 -4.68 76.29 30.92
C THR A 72 -3.95 74.96 30.86
N ALA A 73 -4.62 73.91 30.38
CA ALA A 73 -3.94 72.64 30.11
C ALA A 73 -3.06 72.78 28.87
N VAL A 74 -1.88 72.14 28.90
CA VAL A 74 -1.07 71.93 27.69
C VAL A 74 -1.83 70.96 26.78
N PRO A 75 -1.93 71.24 25.46
CA PRO A 75 -2.61 70.36 24.51
C PRO A 75 -2.14 68.91 24.62
N PHE A 76 -3.08 67.97 24.57
CA PHE A 76 -2.80 66.56 24.86
C PHE A 76 -1.78 65.96 23.87
N GLU A 77 -1.81 66.40 22.61
CA GLU A 77 -0.84 66.01 21.58
C GLU A 77 0.60 66.34 22.00
N LYS A 78 0.83 67.56 22.52
CA LYS A 78 2.16 67.97 23.02
C LYS A 78 2.58 67.19 24.26
N VAL A 79 1.63 66.84 25.11
CA VAL A 79 1.89 65.99 26.29
C VAL A 79 2.35 64.59 25.85
N ILE A 80 1.67 64.00 24.86
CA ILE A 80 2.05 62.71 24.26
C ILE A 80 3.44 62.81 23.61
N ASP A 81 3.70 63.83 22.80
CA ASP A 81 5.00 64.01 22.12
C ASP A 81 6.16 64.16 23.11
N SER A 82 5.97 64.95 24.17
CA SER A 82 6.96 65.10 25.23
C SER A 82 7.23 63.78 25.96
N PHE A 83 6.19 62.98 26.18
CA PHE A 83 6.34 61.67 26.82
C PHE A 83 7.09 60.67 25.92
N ILE A 84 6.74 60.61 24.63
CA ILE A 84 7.46 59.80 23.64
C ILE A 84 8.92 60.20 23.60
N LYS A 85 9.22 61.50 23.58
CA LYS A 85 10.59 62.02 23.61
C LYS A 85 11.33 61.60 24.87
N PHE A 86 10.74 61.77 26.05
CA PHE A 86 11.33 61.37 27.32
C PHE A 86 11.66 59.87 27.37
N LYS A 87 10.71 59.03 26.95
CA LYS A 87 10.92 57.57 26.90
C LYS A 87 12.03 57.18 25.92
N ARG A 88 12.16 57.86 24.78
CA ARG A 88 13.27 57.66 23.84
C ARG A 88 14.62 58.06 24.46
N GLU A 89 14.66 59.15 25.21
CA GLU A 89 15.87 59.59 25.91
C GLU A 89 16.27 58.62 27.04
N GLU A 90 15.33 58.10 27.82
CA GLU A 90 15.58 57.05 28.81
C GLU A 90 16.20 55.80 28.16
N VAL A 91 15.62 55.34 27.03
CA VAL A 91 16.17 54.22 26.26
C VAL A 91 17.59 54.52 25.79
N ALA A 92 17.84 55.71 25.24
CA ALA A 92 19.16 56.11 24.77
C ALA A 92 20.20 56.17 25.91
N GLN A 93 19.80 56.58 27.12
CA GLN A 93 20.67 56.56 28.30
C GLN A 93 21.03 55.14 28.72
N ILE A 94 20.05 54.22 28.73
CA ILE A 94 20.29 52.80 29.02
C ILE A 94 21.23 52.20 27.97
N GLU A 95 21.05 52.51 26.68
CA GLU A 95 21.93 52.06 25.60
C GLU A 95 23.36 52.60 25.75
N LYS A 96 23.52 53.88 26.11
CA LYS A 96 24.82 54.50 26.37
C LYS A 96 25.51 53.87 27.59
N GLY A 97 24.76 53.57 28.64
CA GLY A 97 25.23 52.88 29.84
C GLY A 97 25.50 51.39 29.67
N LYS A 98 24.90 50.75 28.66
CA LYS A 98 24.96 49.30 28.41
C LYS A 98 26.39 48.75 28.39
N LYS A 99 27.30 49.40 27.67
CA LYS A 99 28.70 48.94 27.59
C LYS A 99 29.39 48.93 28.96
N ASN A 100 29.10 49.92 29.80
CA ASN A 100 29.69 50.04 31.13
C ASN A 100 29.03 49.08 32.14
N LEU A 101 27.71 48.89 32.05
CA LEU A 101 27.00 47.92 32.87
C LEU A 101 27.45 46.48 32.57
N ILE A 102 27.63 46.13 31.29
CA ILE A 102 28.16 44.83 30.87
C ILE A 102 29.60 44.64 31.35
N SER A 103 30.45 45.67 31.27
CA SER A 103 31.84 45.56 31.73
C SER A 103 31.94 45.37 33.24
N VAL A 104 31.09 46.05 34.03
CA VAL A 104 30.98 45.85 35.48
C VAL A 104 30.43 44.46 35.80
N TRP A 105 29.38 44.01 35.10
CA TRP A 105 28.80 42.69 35.29
C TRP A 105 29.76 41.55 34.99
N ASN A 106 30.54 41.65 33.89
CA ASN A 106 31.54 40.65 33.53
C ASN A 106 32.68 40.56 34.56
N LYS A 107 32.97 41.63 35.31
CA LYS A 107 33.93 41.59 36.43
C LYS A 107 33.35 40.92 37.68
N ILE A 108 32.04 40.95 37.87
CA ILE A 108 31.34 40.29 38.97
C ILE A 108 31.14 38.80 38.65
N SER A 109 30.84 38.47 37.39
CA SER A 109 30.58 37.12 36.89
C SER A 109 31.88 36.41 36.47
N GLN A 110 32.85 36.29 37.38
CA GLN A 110 34.07 35.49 37.18
C GLN A 110 33.93 34.02 37.62
N THR A 111 32.70 33.51 37.71
CA THR A 111 32.49 32.06 37.68
C THR A 111 32.39 31.66 36.22
N GLU A 112 33.30 30.80 35.77
CA GLU A 112 33.23 30.15 34.45
C GLU A 112 31.81 29.61 34.27
N ILE A 113 31.03 30.26 33.40
CA ILE A 113 29.79 29.67 32.90
C ILE A 113 30.27 28.54 32.00
N GLU A 114 30.36 27.35 32.58
CA GLU A 114 30.49 26.10 31.86
C GLU A 114 29.58 26.13 30.64
N SER A 115 30.17 25.76 29.50
CA SER A 115 29.52 25.61 28.22
C SER A 115 28.13 24.98 28.36
N SER A 116 27.12 25.74 27.93
CA SER A 116 25.76 25.27 27.61
C SER A 116 25.18 24.24 28.57
N LEU A 117 24.92 24.60 29.82
CA LEU A 117 23.94 23.86 30.61
C LEU A 117 22.68 23.69 29.77
N GLU A 118 22.22 22.45 29.64
CA GLU A 118 20.97 22.13 28.98
C GLU A 118 19.84 22.83 29.77
N LYS A 119 19.16 23.75 29.10
CA LYS A 119 18.14 24.63 29.67
C LYS A 119 16.77 24.16 29.27
N PHE A 120 15.87 24.16 30.24
CA PHE A 120 14.44 24.13 30.04
C PHE A 120 13.88 25.43 30.62
N ALA A 121 13.24 26.23 29.78
CA ALA A 121 12.59 27.45 30.21
C ALA A 121 11.13 27.44 29.76
N VAL A 122 10.24 27.82 30.66
CA VAL A 122 8.84 28.03 30.32
C VAL A 122 8.65 29.50 29.94
N ILE A 123 8.14 29.74 28.74
CA ILE A 123 7.81 31.08 28.26
C ILE A 123 6.29 31.22 28.23
N GLU A 124 5.77 32.17 28.99
CA GLU A 124 4.34 32.47 29.06
C GLU A 124 4.03 33.82 28.41
N GLY A 125 3.00 33.83 27.58
CA GLY A 125 2.42 35.00 26.92
C GLY A 125 2.86 35.15 25.46
N ASN A 126 1.89 35.40 24.58
CA ASN A 126 2.08 35.48 23.12
C ASN A 126 3.22 36.44 22.74
N LYS A 127 3.26 37.63 23.36
CA LYS A 127 4.29 38.65 23.07
C LYS A 127 5.70 38.13 23.31
N LYS A 128 5.93 37.43 24.43
CA LYS A 128 7.25 36.89 24.78
C LYS A 128 7.63 35.74 23.85
N ILE A 129 6.67 34.86 23.54
CA ILE A 129 6.88 33.72 22.64
C ILE A 129 7.25 34.22 21.24
N HIS A 130 6.47 35.11 20.64
CA HIS A 130 6.77 35.63 19.30
C HIS A 130 8.01 36.53 19.26
N HIS A 131 8.36 37.21 20.36
CA HIS A 131 9.65 37.87 20.49
C HIS A 131 10.81 36.88 20.45
N LYS A 132 10.69 35.74 21.17
CA LYS A 132 11.69 34.67 21.13
C LYS A 132 11.78 34.01 19.76
N ILE A 133 10.66 33.75 19.09
CA ILE A 133 10.66 33.25 17.69
C ILE A 133 11.34 34.26 16.76
N SER A 134 11.07 35.57 16.92
CA SER A 134 11.75 36.62 16.16
C SER A 134 13.26 36.63 16.39
N GLN A 135 13.71 36.35 17.62
CA GLN A 135 15.12 36.18 17.95
C GLN A 135 15.69 34.94 17.25
N MET A 136 15.00 33.79 17.33
CA MET A 136 15.42 32.56 16.64
C MET A 136 15.59 32.79 15.14
N VAL A 137 14.65 33.47 14.48
CA VAL A 137 14.75 33.84 13.07
C VAL A 137 16.01 34.64 12.77
N LYS A 138 16.37 35.62 13.62
CA LYS A 138 17.56 36.48 13.44
C LYS A 138 18.89 35.75 13.68
N GLU A 139 18.85 34.69 14.49
CA GLU A 139 20.02 33.89 14.86
C GLU A 139 20.13 32.61 14.02
N THR A 140 19.16 32.34 13.14
CA THR A 140 19.15 31.13 12.30
C THR A 140 20.28 31.19 11.29
N SER A 141 21.01 30.09 11.15
CA SER A 141 22.15 29.99 10.24
C SER A 141 21.95 28.99 9.10
N SER A 142 21.10 27.96 9.30
CA SER A 142 20.85 26.91 8.31
C SER A 142 19.37 26.67 8.05
N GLN A 143 18.55 26.47 9.08
CA GLN A 143 17.18 25.98 8.92
C GLN A 143 16.26 26.45 10.05
N LEU A 144 15.06 26.88 9.71
CA LEU A 144 14.00 27.15 10.67
C LEU A 144 12.76 26.34 10.29
N SER A 145 12.41 25.37 11.12
CA SER A 145 11.31 24.43 10.90
C SER A 145 10.16 24.76 11.85
N MET A 146 8.95 24.96 11.31
CA MET A 146 7.76 25.35 12.08
C MET A 146 6.60 24.39 11.81
N ALA A 147 6.15 23.64 12.81
CA ALA A 147 4.88 22.91 12.71
C ALA A 147 3.84 23.70 13.52
N LEU A 148 2.94 24.39 12.83
CA LEU A 148 2.05 25.39 13.44
C LEU A 148 0.63 25.31 12.87
N THR A 149 -0.38 25.61 13.67
CA THR A 149 -1.77 25.70 13.16
C THR A 149 -1.94 26.93 12.29
N VAL A 150 -3.01 26.99 11.47
CA VAL A 150 -3.34 28.18 10.67
C VAL A 150 -3.43 29.42 11.57
N SER A 151 -4.05 29.30 12.76
CA SER A 151 -4.15 30.39 13.74
C SER A 151 -2.79 30.84 14.30
N ASP A 152 -1.85 29.91 14.50
CA ASP A 152 -0.49 30.25 14.93
C ASP A 152 0.28 31.01 13.87
N LEU A 153 0.15 30.59 12.61
CA LEU A 153 0.78 31.29 11.49
C LEU A 153 0.21 32.71 11.36
N PHE A 154 -1.09 32.90 11.55
CA PHE A 154 -1.70 34.24 11.60
C PHE A 154 -1.15 35.12 12.73
N ARG A 155 -0.98 34.57 13.94
CA ARG A 155 -0.40 35.33 15.06
C ARG A 155 1.06 35.67 14.78
N THR A 156 1.80 34.71 14.24
CA THR A 156 3.21 34.88 13.86
C THR A 156 3.37 36.01 12.83
N GLU A 157 2.46 36.10 11.86
CA GLU A 157 2.35 37.23 10.93
C GLU A 157 1.98 38.53 11.66
N GLN A 158 0.97 38.52 12.54
CA GLN A 158 0.52 39.70 13.28
C GLN A 158 1.62 40.32 14.16
N PHE A 159 2.51 39.49 14.72
CA PHE A 159 3.66 39.93 15.50
C PHE A 159 4.89 40.29 14.63
N GLY A 160 4.76 40.25 13.30
CA GLY A 160 5.79 40.68 12.35
C GLY A 160 6.98 39.74 12.25
N VAL A 161 6.85 38.47 12.65
CA VAL A 161 7.93 37.49 12.58
C VAL A 161 8.32 37.23 11.12
N PHE A 162 7.33 37.07 10.23
CA PHE A 162 7.57 36.81 8.80
C PHE A 162 8.15 38.01 8.05
N ASP A 163 8.02 39.23 8.57
CA ASP A 163 8.68 40.43 8.02
C ASP A 163 10.21 40.41 8.19
N ILE A 164 10.71 39.56 9.09
CA ILE A 164 12.15 39.43 9.38
C ILE A 164 12.83 38.50 8.36
N LEU A 165 12.14 37.46 7.90
CA LEU A 165 12.65 36.47 6.94
C LEU A 165 13.31 37.10 5.70
N PRO A 166 12.63 37.98 4.93
CA PRO A 166 13.22 38.58 3.73
C PRO A 166 14.32 39.62 4.03
N LYS A 167 14.45 40.06 5.29
CA LYS A 167 15.48 41.01 5.76
C LYS A 167 16.71 40.29 6.34
N HIS A 168 16.65 38.97 6.50
CA HIS A 168 17.75 38.21 7.08
C HIS A 168 19.00 38.27 6.18
N PRO A 169 20.21 38.57 6.71
CA PRO A 169 21.43 38.70 5.91
C PRO A 169 21.77 37.45 5.09
N MET A 170 21.47 36.26 5.64
CA MET A 170 21.74 34.95 5.03
C MET A 170 20.49 34.26 4.44
N LYS A 171 19.43 35.02 4.16
CA LYS A 171 18.13 34.48 3.73
C LYS A 171 18.14 33.52 2.54
N SER A 172 19.14 33.59 1.65
CA SER A 172 19.28 32.70 0.49
C SER A 172 19.93 31.36 0.83
N LYS A 173 20.61 31.25 1.97
CA LYS A 173 21.26 30.03 2.46
C LYS A 173 20.44 29.30 3.52
N ILE A 174 19.44 29.99 4.10
CA ILE A 174 18.60 29.46 5.16
C ILE A 174 17.33 28.87 4.57
N GLN A 175 16.96 27.67 5.01
CA GLN A 175 15.69 27.04 4.69
C GLN A 175 14.64 27.43 5.74
N PHE A 176 13.69 28.29 5.37
CA PHE A 176 12.52 28.54 6.19
C PHE A 176 11.37 27.66 5.72
N GLN A 177 10.87 26.80 6.61
CA GLN A 177 9.83 25.84 6.28
C GLN A 177 8.76 25.76 7.35
N ALA A 178 7.50 25.65 6.92
CA ALA A 178 6.35 25.53 7.79
C ALA A 178 5.39 24.43 7.33
N ILE A 179 4.84 23.68 8.28
CA ILE A 179 3.75 22.72 8.07
C ILE A 179 2.54 23.22 8.84
N THR A 180 1.37 23.10 8.23
CA THR A 180 0.09 23.39 8.89
C THR A 180 -0.97 22.32 8.63
N GLN A 181 -2.01 22.28 9.47
CA GLN A 181 -3.18 21.44 9.23
C GLN A 181 -4.29 22.26 8.60
N LEU A 182 -4.69 21.89 7.38
CA LEU A 182 -5.70 22.61 6.61
C LEU A 182 -6.92 21.72 6.43
N SER A 183 -8.08 22.21 6.86
CA SER A 183 -9.39 21.58 6.69
C SER A 183 -10.37 22.57 6.07
N LYS A 184 -11.57 22.08 5.73
CA LYS A 184 -12.65 22.97 5.22
C LYS A 184 -12.98 24.12 6.17
N GLN A 185 -12.79 23.93 7.49
CA GLN A 185 -13.15 24.92 8.50
C GLN A 185 -12.21 26.13 8.51
N ASN A 186 -10.91 25.92 8.28
CA ASN A 186 -9.89 26.97 8.35
C ASN A 186 -9.36 27.42 6.97
N LEU A 187 -9.90 26.85 5.87
CA LEU A 187 -9.54 27.17 4.49
C LEU A 187 -9.57 28.67 4.17
N LYS A 188 -10.65 29.37 4.59
CA LYS A 188 -10.78 30.82 4.34
C LYS A 188 -9.64 31.61 4.99
N ALA A 189 -9.25 31.23 6.20
CA ALA A 189 -8.16 31.86 6.90
C ALA A 189 -6.84 31.61 6.16
N ALA A 190 -6.53 30.36 5.81
CA ALA A 190 -5.29 30.03 5.10
C ALA A 190 -5.15 30.78 3.77
N LYS A 191 -6.25 30.95 3.01
CA LYS A 191 -6.27 31.75 1.77
C LYS A 191 -5.95 33.22 1.97
N VAL A 192 -6.36 33.81 3.10
CA VAL A 192 -6.02 35.21 3.43
C VAL A 192 -4.58 35.34 3.90
N LEU A 193 -4.05 34.32 4.58
CA LEU A 193 -2.68 34.33 5.08
C LEU A 193 -1.66 34.13 3.99
N LYS A 194 -1.88 33.16 3.09
CA LYS A 194 -0.88 32.72 2.11
C LYS A 194 -0.27 33.85 1.27
N PRO A 195 -1.04 34.81 0.72
CA PRO A 195 -0.47 35.94 -0.03
C PRO A 195 0.41 36.88 0.82
N LYS A 196 0.23 36.88 2.14
CA LYS A 196 1.05 37.68 3.08
C LYS A 196 2.38 37.01 3.40
N LEU A 197 2.42 35.68 3.35
CA LEU A 197 3.64 34.90 3.53
C LEU A 197 4.59 35.19 2.36
N LYS A 198 5.76 35.74 2.69
CA LYS A 198 6.80 36.12 1.72
C LYS A 198 7.40 34.86 1.08
N PRO A 199 7.94 34.93 -0.16
CA PRO A 199 8.40 33.77 -0.94
C PRO A 199 9.54 32.96 -0.29
N ASN A 200 10.19 33.50 0.76
CA ASN A 200 11.26 32.82 1.47
C ASN A 200 10.78 31.70 2.40
N LEU A 201 9.47 31.56 2.65
CA LEU A 201 8.89 30.51 3.48
C LEU A 201 8.21 29.45 2.61
N VAL A 202 8.70 28.21 2.66
CA VAL A 202 8.02 27.06 2.05
C VAL A 202 6.93 26.59 3.02
N LEU A 203 5.66 26.66 2.60
CA LEU A 203 4.53 26.25 3.40
C LEU A 203 3.89 25.00 2.81
N LYS A 204 3.82 23.93 3.60
CA LYS A 204 3.11 22.69 3.27
C LYS A 204 1.93 22.46 4.21
N GLY A 205 1.01 21.63 3.78
CA GLY A 205 -0.21 21.29 4.50
C GLY A 205 -0.44 19.80 4.67
N ILE A 206 -1.13 19.46 5.75
CA ILE A 206 -1.68 18.12 6.02
C ILE A 206 -3.19 18.26 6.17
N ASN A 207 -3.97 17.38 5.54
CA ASN A 207 -5.41 17.33 5.73
C ASN A 207 -5.75 16.46 6.96
N PRO A 208 -6.23 17.03 8.08
CA PRO A 208 -6.60 16.23 9.25
C PRO A 208 -7.81 15.33 9.00
N ASP A 209 -8.67 15.67 8.01
CA ASP A 209 -9.87 14.89 7.68
C ASP A 209 -9.52 13.53 7.03
N LEU A 210 -8.27 13.31 6.61
CA LEU A 210 -7.74 12.05 6.06
C LEU A 210 -7.09 11.16 7.14
N GLY A 211 -7.58 11.22 8.39
CA GLY A 211 -7.09 10.38 9.49
C GLY A 211 -5.71 10.76 10.04
N SER A 212 -5.21 11.96 9.73
CA SER A 212 -3.93 12.44 10.28
C SER A 212 -4.14 12.98 11.70
N PRO A 213 -3.42 12.45 12.72
CA PRO A 213 -3.56 12.96 14.08
C PRO A 213 -3.11 14.43 14.17
N PRO A 214 -3.63 15.23 15.13
CA PRO A 214 -3.09 16.55 15.43
C PRO A 214 -1.61 16.44 15.78
N PHE A 215 -0.77 17.24 15.12
CA PHE A 215 0.67 17.23 15.41
C PHE A 215 1.02 18.15 16.58
N SER A 216 2.11 17.85 17.27
CA SER A 216 2.70 18.72 18.28
C SER A 216 3.20 20.02 17.65
N ARG A 217 2.73 21.16 18.16
CA ARG A 217 3.14 22.47 17.65
C ARG A 217 4.57 22.77 18.09
N MET A 218 5.44 23.13 17.15
CA MET A 218 6.86 23.34 17.42
C MET A 218 7.50 24.37 16.50
N VAL A 219 8.58 25.00 16.98
CA VAL A 219 9.52 25.79 16.17
C VAL A 219 10.93 25.33 16.51
N ILE A 220 11.69 24.87 15.52
CA ILE A 220 13.06 24.38 15.68
C ILE A 220 13.99 25.27 14.86
N ARG A 221 15.04 25.77 15.50
CA ARG A 221 16.14 26.51 14.85
C ARG A 221 17.37 25.62 14.75
N ASP A 222 17.82 25.45 13.52
CA ASP A 222 18.99 24.70 13.11
C ASP A 222 18.95 23.30 13.77
N ASN A 223 19.79 23.05 14.77
CA ASN A 223 19.71 21.91 15.67
C ASN A 223 20.17 22.31 17.08
N GLU A 224 19.84 23.56 17.44
CA GLU A 224 20.41 24.22 18.63
C GLU A 224 19.35 24.61 19.64
N GLU A 225 18.15 24.93 19.17
CA GLU A 225 17.08 25.43 20.03
C GLU A 225 15.70 25.06 19.48
N ALA A 226 14.79 24.64 20.36
CA ALA A 226 13.42 24.34 20.01
C ALA A 226 12.43 25.01 20.99
N ILE A 227 11.31 25.46 20.45
CA ILE A 227 10.11 25.86 21.17
C ILE A 227 9.06 24.79 20.94
N LEU A 228 8.52 24.24 22.02
CA LEU A 228 7.44 23.26 22.03
C LEU A 228 6.23 23.86 22.73
N PHE A 229 5.10 24.01 22.04
CA PHE A 229 3.92 24.59 22.67
C PHE A 229 3.20 23.52 23.50
N ILE A 230 2.88 23.85 24.75
CA ILE A 230 2.26 22.92 25.70
C ILE A 230 0.81 23.27 26.04
N SER A 231 0.33 24.45 25.67
CA SER A 231 -1.07 24.83 25.87
C SER A 231 -2.00 24.14 24.86
N ASP A 232 -3.07 23.51 25.37
CA ASP A 232 -4.21 23.05 24.58
C ASP A 232 -5.08 24.26 24.17
N ARG A 233 -5.42 24.36 22.89
CA ARG A 233 -6.21 25.47 22.33
C ARG A 233 -7.68 25.12 22.12
N ASN A 234 -8.16 23.99 22.65
CA ASN A 234 -9.59 23.69 22.68
C ASN A 234 -10.40 24.66 23.57
N GLU A 235 -9.75 25.49 24.39
CA GLU A 235 -10.40 26.50 25.24
C GLU A 235 -10.55 27.86 24.53
N LYS A 236 -11.79 28.17 24.12
CA LYS A 236 -12.21 29.39 23.39
C LYS A 236 -11.94 30.75 24.07
N TYR A 237 -11.24 30.85 25.20
CA TYR A 237 -11.32 32.02 26.09
C TYR A 237 -10.02 32.63 26.63
N LEU A 238 -8.83 32.27 26.14
CA LEU A 238 -7.59 32.84 26.68
C LEU A 238 -6.70 33.44 25.58
N GLU A 239 -6.98 34.69 25.19
CA GLU A 239 -6.22 35.42 24.17
C GLU A 239 -4.76 35.71 24.56
N ASP A 240 -4.34 35.48 25.83
CA ASP A 240 -3.00 35.85 26.31
C ASP A 240 -2.24 34.84 27.21
N ARG A 241 -2.72 33.57 27.33
CA ARG A 241 -2.08 32.54 28.18
C ARG A 241 -1.41 31.40 27.40
N GLU A 242 -0.82 31.71 26.25
CA GLU A 242 -0.04 30.69 25.55
C GLU A 242 1.27 30.42 26.31
N THR A 243 1.58 29.14 26.49
CA THR A 243 2.76 28.67 27.18
C THR A 243 3.52 27.72 26.26
N CYS A 244 4.83 27.94 26.17
CA CYS A 244 5.74 27.03 25.48
C CYS A 244 6.95 26.68 26.33
N LEU A 245 7.52 25.50 26.05
CA LEU A 245 8.78 25.03 26.57
C LEU A 245 9.88 25.38 25.57
N LEU A 246 10.86 26.16 26.01
CA LEU A 246 12.11 26.41 25.30
C LEU A 246 13.16 25.41 25.77
N THR A 247 13.85 24.76 24.85
CA THR A 247 14.95 23.86 25.16
C THR A 247 16.10 23.98 24.16
N ASN A 248 17.34 23.82 24.66
CA ASN A 248 18.56 23.64 23.86
C ASN A 248 19.17 22.24 24.04
N ASN A 249 18.43 21.30 24.66
CA ASN A 249 18.89 19.92 24.82
C ASN A 249 18.90 19.21 23.45
N LYS A 250 20.09 18.89 22.95
CA LYS A 250 20.28 18.31 21.62
C LYS A 250 19.53 16.99 21.41
N LYS A 251 19.38 16.15 22.44
CA LYS A 251 18.67 14.86 22.31
C LYS A 251 17.17 15.08 22.08
N ILE A 252 16.57 16.02 22.81
CA ILE A 252 15.16 16.38 22.63
C ILE A 252 14.95 17.04 21.27
N ILE A 253 15.81 17.99 20.89
CA ILE A 253 15.73 18.64 19.59
C ILE A 253 15.80 17.59 18.48
N GLN A 254 16.74 16.64 18.54
CA GLN A 254 16.84 15.56 17.54
C GLN A 254 15.57 14.70 17.47
N ALA A 255 14.96 14.36 18.61
CA ALA A 255 13.70 13.62 18.60
C ALA A 255 12.58 14.41 17.89
N PHE A 256 12.48 15.71 18.13
CA PHE A 256 11.49 16.56 17.48
C PHE A 256 11.81 16.90 16.01
N ILE A 257 13.10 16.89 15.62
CA ILE A 257 13.49 16.97 14.21
C ILE A 257 12.96 15.75 13.46
N VAL A 258 13.12 14.54 13.99
CA VAL A 258 12.56 13.32 13.36
C VAL A 258 11.04 13.43 13.19
N VAL A 259 10.33 13.85 14.24
CA VAL A 259 8.88 14.08 14.17
C VAL A 259 8.53 15.13 13.09
N PHE A 260 9.28 16.22 13.01
CA PHE A 260 9.05 17.25 12.00
C PHE A 260 9.30 16.71 10.58
N GLU A 261 10.40 16.00 10.35
CA GLU A 261 10.76 15.48 9.03
C GLU A 261 9.75 14.43 8.53
N ASP A 262 9.21 13.60 9.42
CA ASP A 262 8.12 12.67 9.08
C ASP A 262 6.86 13.43 8.63
N LEU A 263 6.47 14.48 9.36
CA LEU A 263 5.36 15.37 8.96
C LEU A 263 5.66 16.07 7.63
N TRP A 264 6.90 16.51 7.42
CA TRP A 264 7.32 17.23 6.22
C TRP A 264 7.26 16.35 4.98
N HIS A 265 7.68 15.09 5.11
CA HIS A 265 7.64 14.09 4.05
C HIS A 265 6.19 13.76 3.64
N ASP A 266 5.28 13.67 4.62
CA ASP A 266 3.88 13.32 4.40
C ASP A 266 3.01 14.50 3.93
N SER A 267 3.52 15.73 4.02
CA SER A 267 2.79 16.95 3.70
C SER A 267 2.83 17.32 2.21
N ILE A 268 1.76 17.97 1.75
CA ILE A 268 1.54 18.41 0.36
C ILE A 268 1.81 19.91 0.28
N ASP A 269 2.19 20.42 -0.89
CA ASP A 269 2.23 21.87 -1.10
C ASP A 269 0.89 22.53 -0.75
N ILE A 270 0.91 23.66 -0.06
CA ILE A 270 -0.32 24.24 0.50
C ILE A 270 -1.27 24.72 -0.61
N GLU A 271 -0.76 25.12 -1.78
CA GLU A 271 -1.59 25.49 -2.93
C GLU A 271 -2.34 24.28 -3.49
N ASP A 272 -1.65 23.16 -3.67
CA ASP A 272 -2.24 21.90 -4.13
C ASP A 272 -3.30 21.40 -3.13
N LEU A 273 -3.00 21.51 -1.82
CA LEU A 273 -3.95 21.12 -0.78
C LEU A 273 -5.19 22.03 -0.74
N ILE A 274 -5.04 23.33 -0.99
CA ILE A 274 -6.18 24.25 -1.12
C ILE A 274 -7.08 23.81 -2.27
N VAL A 275 -6.50 23.50 -3.44
CA VAL A 275 -7.26 23.03 -4.62
C VAL A 275 -7.97 21.71 -4.31
N GLU A 276 -7.31 20.78 -3.64
CA GLU A 276 -7.90 19.50 -3.22
C GLU A 276 -9.13 19.69 -2.32
N ILE A 277 -9.03 20.54 -1.30
CA ILE A 277 -10.14 20.79 -0.36
C ILE A 277 -11.32 21.49 -1.06
N GLU A 278 -11.05 22.38 -2.02
CA GLU A 278 -12.09 23.11 -2.76
C GLU A 278 -12.80 22.26 -3.80
N THR A 279 -12.04 21.47 -4.56
CA THR A 279 -12.60 20.63 -5.63
C THR A 279 -13.18 19.33 -5.10
N GLY A 280 -12.81 18.93 -3.88
CA GLY A 280 -13.15 17.63 -3.30
C GLY A 280 -12.46 16.47 -4.03
N LYS A 281 -11.49 16.74 -4.92
CA LYS A 281 -10.73 15.75 -5.66
C LYS A 281 -9.31 15.74 -5.11
N PRO A 282 -8.81 14.60 -4.59
CA PRO A 282 -7.44 14.51 -4.14
C PRO A 282 -6.49 14.78 -5.31
N SER A 283 -5.46 15.56 -5.03
CA SER A 283 -4.36 15.79 -5.97
C SER A 283 -3.70 14.45 -6.33
N PRO A 284 -3.16 14.28 -7.56
CA PRO A 284 -2.41 13.08 -7.92
C PRO A 284 -1.24 12.87 -6.96
N LYS A 285 -1.34 11.83 -6.15
CA LYS A 285 -0.40 11.43 -5.12
C LYS A 285 0.20 10.10 -5.53
N THR A 286 1.52 10.02 -5.55
CA THR A 286 2.28 8.79 -5.74
C THR A 286 3.28 8.67 -4.59
N GLN A 287 3.21 7.59 -3.83
CA GLN A 287 4.04 7.41 -2.63
C GLN A 287 4.44 5.95 -2.44
N LEU A 288 5.60 5.77 -1.80
CA LEU A 288 6.05 4.48 -1.30
C LEU A 288 5.77 4.41 0.21
N ILE A 289 4.79 3.62 0.61
CA ILE A 289 4.42 3.44 2.02
C ILE A 289 5.32 2.35 2.61
N LYS A 290 6.36 2.78 3.34
CA LYS A 290 7.34 1.86 3.94
C LYS A 290 6.78 1.05 5.11
N ASN A 291 5.98 1.69 5.98
CA ASN A 291 5.43 1.06 7.18
C ASN A 291 4.27 0.12 6.80
N PRO A 292 4.35 -1.18 7.12
CA PRO A 292 3.35 -2.17 6.71
C PRO A 292 2.00 -2.02 7.41
N GLU A 293 1.95 -1.63 8.70
CA GLU A 293 0.67 -1.41 9.39
C GLU A 293 -0.08 -0.22 8.80
N ARG A 294 0.63 0.87 8.50
CA ARG A 294 0.06 2.03 7.83
C ARG A 294 -0.46 1.68 6.44
N ALA A 295 0.34 0.95 5.64
CA ALA A 295 -0.07 0.49 4.32
C ALA A 295 -1.30 -0.42 4.38
N LYS A 296 -1.35 -1.35 5.34
CA LYS A 296 -2.50 -2.24 5.59
C LYS A 296 -3.76 -1.44 5.91
N ASN A 297 -3.68 -0.47 6.83
CA ASN A 297 -4.82 0.35 7.23
C ASN A 297 -5.37 1.15 6.04
N ILE A 298 -4.49 1.86 5.31
CA ILE A 298 -4.88 2.63 4.12
C ILE A 298 -5.50 1.71 3.07
N TYR A 299 -4.88 0.56 2.77
CA TYR A 299 -5.38 -0.39 1.79
C TYR A 299 -6.80 -0.86 2.10
N TYR A 300 -7.07 -1.24 3.35
CA TYR A 300 -8.41 -1.70 3.75
C TYR A 300 -9.43 -0.57 3.82
N GLU A 301 -9.04 0.65 4.18
CA GLU A 301 -9.90 1.83 4.12
C GLU A 301 -10.41 2.09 2.69
N PHE A 302 -9.52 2.01 1.70
CA PHE A 302 -9.91 2.14 0.29
C PHE A 302 -10.77 0.97 -0.20
N LEU A 303 -10.46 -0.26 0.21
CA LEU A 303 -11.30 -1.41 -0.14
C LEU A 303 -12.72 -1.30 0.45
N ASP A 304 -12.85 -0.81 1.68
CA ASP A 304 -14.15 -0.69 2.35
C ASP A 304 -14.99 0.46 1.75
N SER A 305 -14.35 1.45 1.12
CA SER A 305 -15.01 2.56 0.42
C SER A 305 -15.32 2.32 -1.06
N ALA A 306 -14.91 1.18 -1.63
CA ALA A 306 -15.10 0.82 -3.05
C ALA A 306 -16.57 0.85 -3.50
N LYS A 307 -16.87 1.31 -4.71
CA LYS A 307 -18.25 1.49 -5.20
C LYS A 307 -18.59 0.74 -6.47
N ASP A 308 -17.63 0.58 -7.37
CA ASP A 308 -17.86 0.11 -8.74
C ASP A 308 -17.12 -1.20 -9.01
N GLU A 309 -15.80 -1.23 -8.76
CA GLU A 309 -14.95 -2.35 -9.17
C GLU A 309 -13.73 -2.52 -8.26
N ILE A 310 -13.41 -3.78 -7.95
CA ILE A 310 -12.14 -4.15 -7.33
C ILE A 310 -11.46 -5.18 -8.25
N LEU A 311 -10.34 -4.77 -8.86
CA LEU A 311 -9.49 -5.63 -9.69
C LEU A 311 -8.23 -6.02 -8.92
N ILE A 312 -8.05 -7.32 -8.67
CA ILE A 312 -6.97 -7.89 -7.85
C ILE A 312 -6.12 -8.80 -8.72
N VAL A 313 -4.80 -8.59 -8.70
CA VAL A 313 -3.77 -9.49 -9.20
C VAL A 313 -2.97 -9.95 -7.99
N THR A 314 -2.92 -11.26 -7.72
CA THR A 314 -2.28 -11.78 -6.51
C THR A 314 -1.59 -13.12 -6.77
N SER A 315 -0.75 -13.55 -5.83
CA SER A 315 -0.07 -14.84 -5.85
C SER A 315 -1.00 -16.02 -5.53
N SER A 316 -0.49 -17.24 -5.71
CA SER A 316 -1.22 -18.47 -5.35
C SER A 316 -1.64 -18.47 -3.88
N SER A 317 -0.76 -17.97 -2.99
CA SER A 317 -1.00 -17.82 -1.55
C SER A 317 -1.93 -16.65 -1.22
N GLY A 318 -1.76 -15.51 -1.89
CA GLY A 318 -2.65 -14.35 -1.69
C GLY A 318 -4.09 -14.66 -2.10
N LEU A 319 -4.32 -15.50 -3.10
CA LEU A 319 -5.65 -16.01 -3.45
C LEU A 319 -6.27 -16.84 -2.31
N ILE A 320 -5.47 -17.68 -1.63
CA ILE A 320 -5.94 -18.43 -0.45
C ILE A 320 -6.30 -17.46 0.67
N GLU A 321 -5.46 -16.46 0.95
CA GLU A 321 -5.72 -15.49 2.01
C GLU A 321 -6.96 -14.64 1.74
N LEU A 322 -7.13 -14.18 0.50
CA LEU A 322 -8.33 -13.45 0.07
C LEU A 322 -9.60 -14.28 0.30
N SER A 323 -9.57 -15.58 0.00
CA SER A 323 -10.74 -16.46 0.16
C SER A 323 -11.17 -16.67 1.62
N LYS A 324 -10.28 -16.44 2.59
CA LYS A 324 -10.60 -16.51 4.02
C LYS A 324 -11.42 -15.30 4.50
N ASN A 325 -11.32 -14.16 3.81
CA ASN A 325 -12.02 -12.92 4.13
C ASN A 325 -13.48 -12.91 3.64
N ARG A 326 -14.23 -13.96 3.99
CA ARG A 326 -15.60 -14.21 3.53
C ARG A 326 -16.55 -13.04 3.78
N LEU A 327 -16.48 -12.42 4.97
CA LEU A 327 -17.40 -11.33 5.33
C LEU A 327 -17.25 -10.11 4.40
N LYS A 328 -16.02 -9.74 4.03
CA LYS A 328 -15.77 -8.62 3.11
C LYS A 328 -16.24 -8.93 1.69
N LEU A 329 -15.94 -10.14 1.20
CA LEU A 329 -16.38 -10.59 -0.13
C LEU A 329 -17.92 -10.62 -0.24
N GLU A 330 -18.61 -11.06 0.80
CA GLU A 330 -20.07 -11.02 0.89
C GLU A 330 -20.61 -9.58 0.90
N ASP A 331 -19.97 -8.67 1.65
CA ASP A 331 -20.35 -7.25 1.67
C ASP A 331 -20.21 -6.60 0.28
N TRP A 332 -19.04 -6.72 -0.34
CA TRP A 332 -18.77 -6.15 -1.66
C TRP A 332 -19.74 -6.68 -2.72
N SER A 333 -20.01 -7.99 -2.70
CA SER A 333 -20.97 -8.61 -3.60
C SER A 333 -22.40 -8.10 -3.37
N LYS A 334 -22.84 -7.96 -2.10
CA LYS A 334 -24.17 -7.39 -1.76
C LYS A 334 -24.31 -5.93 -2.18
N ARG A 335 -23.22 -5.16 -2.13
CA ARG A 335 -23.15 -3.78 -2.61
C ARG A 335 -23.12 -3.66 -4.14
N GLY A 336 -23.05 -4.77 -4.87
CA GLY A 336 -23.02 -4.79 -6.33
C GLY A 336 -21.66 -4.44 -6.94
N ILE A 337 -20.58 -4.49 -6.16
CA ILE A 337 -19.22 -4.19 -6.63
C ILE A 337 -18.73 -5.31 -7.54
N SER A 338 -18.18 -4.97 -8.71
CA SER A 338 -17.56 -5.95 -9.62
C SER A 338 -16.21 -6.41 -9.08
N ILE A 339 -16.11 -7.65 -8.61
CA ILE A 339 -14.87 -8.24 -8.09
C ILE A 339 -14.20 -9.09 -9.18
N LYS A 340 -12.98 -8.73 -9.57
CA LYS A 340 -12.19 -9.43 -10.60
C LYS A 340 -10.84 -9.84 -10.03
N ILE A 341 -10.53 -11.13 -10.01
CA ILE A 341 -9.34 -11.68 -9.37
C ILE A 341 -8.50 -12.45 -10.40
N MET A 342 -7.22 -12.16 -10.49
CA MET A 342 -6.25 -12.86 -11.31
C MET A 342 -5.15 -13.44 -10.42
N ALA A 343 -4.94 -14.76 -10.49
CA ALA A 343 -3.85 -15.40 -9.77
C ALA A 343 -3.40 -16.69 -10.46
N PRO A 344 -2.18 -17.18 -10.18
CA PRO A 344 -1.82 -18.55 -10.51
C PRO A 344 -2.73 -19.52 -9.75
N ILE A 345 -3.36 -20.42 -10.50
CA ILE A 345 -4.31 -21.42 -9.98
C ILE A 345 -3.60 -22.75 -10.07
N VAL A 346 -3.39 -23.36 -8.92
CA VAL A 346 -2.63 -24.59 -8.70
C VAL A 346 -3.49 -25.55 -7.88
N ASN A 347 -3.13 -26.84 -7.87
CA ASN A 347 -3.85 -27.88 -7.11
C ASN A 347 -4.09 -27.48 -5.64
N LYS A 348 -3.13 -26.78 -5.01
CA LYS A 348 -3.21 -26.34 -3.61
C LYS A 348 -4.25 -25.26 -3.35
N ASN A 349 -4.50 -24.37 -4.32
CA ASN A 349 -5.41 -23.23 -4.13
C ASN A 349 -6.73 -23.37 -4.91
N LEU A 350 -6.92 -24.47 -5.63
CA LEU A 350 -8.08 -24.71 -6.48
C LEU A 350 -9.41 -24.57 -5.72
N ALA A 351 -9.54 -25.19 -4.55
CA ALA A 351 -10.74 -25.12 -3.73
C ALA A 351 -11.07 -23.68 -3.27
N PHE A 352 -10.05 -22.87 -3.02
CA PHE A 352 -10.20 -21.47 -2.63
C PHE A 352 -10.60 -20.60 -3.83
N ALA A 353 -10.03 -20.86 -5.02
CA ALA A 353 -10.45 -20.23 -6.26
C ALA A 353 -11.93 -20.50 -6.56
N GLN A 354 -12.40 -21.73 -6.28
CA GLN A 354 -13.82 -22.09 -6.41
C GLN A 354 -14.71 -21.31 -5.45
N GLN A 355 -14.27 -21.15 -4.20
CA GLN A 355 -15.02 -20.42 -3.21
C GLN A 355 -15.22 -18.96 -3.62
N LEU A 356 -14.19 -18.33 -4.19
CA LEU A 356 -14.20 -16.94 -4.63
C LEU A 356 -15.17 -16.67 -5.80
N LEU A 357 -15.47 -17.67 -6.63
CA LEU A 357 -16.45 -17.55 -7.72
C LEU A 357 -17.88 -17.25 -7.26
N LYS A 358 -18.17 -17.42 -5.97
CA LYS A 358 -19.47 -17.03 -5.39
C LYS A 358 -19.68 -15.52 -5.36
N TRP A 359 -18.59 -14.74 -5.31
CA TRP A 359 -18.63 -13.30 -5.10
C TRP A 359 -18.00 -12.51 -6.24
N GLY A 360 -17.12 -13.11 -7.02
CA GLY A 360 -16.43 -12.44 -8.13
C GLY A 360 -16.00 -13.36 -9.26
N GLU A 361 -15.41 -12.79 -10.29
CA GLU A 361 -14.74 -13.54 -11.36
C GLU A 361 -13.30 -13.85 -10.96
N VAL A 362 -12.86 -15.10 -11.15
CA VAL A 362 -11.47 -15.52 -10.90
C VAL A 362 -10.86 -16.00 -12.21
N ARG A 363 -9.63 -15.60 -12.54
CA ARG A 363 -8.91 -16.01 -13.75
C ARG A 363 -7.50 -16.51 -13.45
N HIS A 364 -7.10 -17.53 -14.18
CA HIS A 364 -5.74 -18.04 -14.12
C HIS A 364 -4.77 -17.10 -14.86
N ILE A 365 -3.65 -16.78 -14.22
CA ILE A 365 -2.49 -16.12 -14.84
C ILE A 365 -1.20 -16.89 -14.51
N PRO A 366 -0.19 -16.90 -15.39
CA PRO A 366 1.10 -17.51 -15.07
C PRO A 366 1.82 -16.77 -13.94
N LEU A 367 2.82 -17.41 -13.33
CA LEU A 367 3.67 -16.81 -12.29
C LEU A 367 4.44 -15.58 -12.81
N GLY A 368 4.73 -14.62 -11.93
CA GLY A 368 5.62 -13.48 -12.22
C GLY A 368 4.96 -12.12 -12.47
N TYR A 369 3.66 -11.96 -12.20
CA TYR A 369 3.01 -10.64 -12.20
C TYR A 369 3.17 -9.96 -10.84
N PHE A 370 3.32 -8.63 -10.84
CA PHE A 370 3.28 -7.84 -9.62
C PHE A 370 1.90 -7.92 -8.98
N GLU A 371 1.87 -8.20 -7.67
CA GLU A 371 0.62 -8.17 -6.91
C GLU A 371 0.09 -6.73 -6.92
N THR A 372 -1.11 -6.56 -7.47
CA THR A 372 -1.68 -5.24 -7.79
C THR A 372 -3.16 -5.24 -7.46
N THR A 373 -3.64 -4.23 -6.75
CA THR A 373 -5.07 -3.99 -6.55
C THR A 373 -5.45 -2.64 -7.12
N ILE A 374 -6.47 -2.59 -7.96
CA ILE A 374 -7.08 -1.35 -8.48
C ILE A 374 -8.51 -1.26 -7.96
N ILE A 375 -8.84 -0.13 -7.34
CA ILE A 375 -10.15 0.13 -6.73
C ILE A 375 -10.81 1.28 -7.48
N ASP A 376 -12.01 1.04 -8.00
CA ASP A 376 -12.86 1.93 -8.79
C ASP A 376 -12.17 2.59 -9.99
N GLY A 377 -10.99 2.12 -10.39
CA GLY A 377 -10.15 2.79 -11.39
C GLY A 377 -9.53 4.11 -10.93
N HIS A 378 -9.52 4.39 -9.63
CA HIS A 378 -8.98 5.64 -9.06
C HIS A 378 -7.80 5.39 -8.12
N HIS A 379 -7.73 4.23 -7.49
CA HIS A 379 -6.66 3.90 -6.54
C HIS A 379 -5.93 2.64 -6.99
N LEU A 380 -4.60 2.70 -7.00
CA LEU A 380 -3.75 1.58 -7.33
C LEU A 380 -2.78 1.31 -6.19
N PHE A 381 -2.74 0.05 -5.76
CA PHE A 381 -1.79 -0.51 -4.82
C PHE A 381 -0.95 -1.57 -5.51
N GLN A 382 0.36 -1.51 -5.33
CA GLN A 382 1.29 -2.54 -5.76
C GLN A 382 2.14 -3.01 -4.59
N PHE A 383 2.22 -4.32 -4.42
CA PHE A 383 2.92 -4.96 -3.33
C PHE A 383 4.22 -5.59 -3.84
N ARG A 384 5.23 -5.67 -2.97
CA ARG A 384 6.52 -6.22 -3.34
C ARG A 384 6.38 -7.71 -3.61
N TYR A 385 6.79 -8.14 -4.81
CA TYR A 385 6.85 -9.55 -5.18
C TYR A 385 8.01 -10.24 -4.47
N GLU A 386 7.73 -11.09 -3.48
CA GLU A 386 8.73 -12.01 -2.98
C GLU A 386 8.74 -13.30 -3.82
N THR A 387 9.92 -13.64 -4.35
CA THR A 387 10.16 -14.98 -4.90
C THR A 387 9.89 -16.02 -3.82
N GLU A 388 9.12 -17.07 -4.14
CA GLU A 388 8.61 -18.16 -3.26
C GLU A 388 9.63 -18.91 -2.37
N LYS A 389 10.88 -18.45 -2.25
CA LYS A 389 11.97 -19.09 -1.51
C LYS A 389 12.02 -18.77 -0.01
N GLN A 390 11.16 -17.91 0.53
CA GLN A 390 11.17 -17.61 1.98
C GLN A 390 9.87 -18.06 2.64
N LYS A 391 9.91 -19.25 3.25
CA LYS A 391 8.91 -19.69 4.23
C LYS A 391 9.10 -18.88 5.51
N LYS A 392 8.46 -17.72 5.62
CA LYS A 392 8.21 -17.08 6.92
C LYS A 392 6.76 -16.59 6.99
N PRO A 393 6.15 -16.56 8.19
CA PRO A 393 4.72 -16.32 8.34
C PRO A 393 4.44 -14.83 8.49
N ILE A 394 4.16 -14.06 7.43
CA ILE A 394 4.30 -12.60 7.58
C ILE A 394 3.20 -11.78 6.88
N ASP A 395 2.12 -11.53 7.63
CA ASP A 395 1.13 -10.50 7.34
C ASP A 395 1.77 -9.08 7.36
N SER A 396 2.90 -8.91 8.06
CA SER A 396 3.67 -7.65 8.16
C SER A 396 4.71 -7.40 7.05
N GLU A 397 5.11 -8.39 6.25
CA GLU A 397 6.06 -8.20 5.13
C GLU A 397 5.30 -7.91 3.83
N PHE A 398 4.08 -8.43 3.68
CA PHE A 398 3.25 -8.22 2.48
C PHE A 398 3.02 -6.73 2.18
N PHE A 399 2.72 -5.96 3.23
CA PHE A 399 2.45 -4.52 3.12
C PHE A 399 3.72 -3.66 3.18
N GLU A 400 4.89 -4.24 3.35
CA GLU A 400 6.14 -3.49 3.42
C GLU A 400 6.47 -2.89 2.04
N ASN A 401 6.85 -1.61 2.02
CA ASN A 401 7.17 -0.89 0.78
C ASN A 401 6.04 -0.94 -0.25
N THR A 402 4.79 -0.81 0.19
CA THR A 402 3.61 -0.75 -0.69
C THR A 402 3.67 0.51 -1.54
N PHE A 403 3.62 0.36 -2.86
CA PHE A 403 3.47 1.48 -3.78
C PHE A 403 1.99 1.84 -3.92
N TYR A 404 1.65 3.10 -3.64
CA TYR A 404 0.29 3.63 -3.81
C TYR A 404 0.29 4.80 -4.77
N THR A 405 -0.72 4.84 -5.65
CA THR A 405 -1.00 6.03 -6.46
C THR A 405 -2.49 6.19 -6.77
N ASN A 406 -2.94 7.45 -6.82
CA ASN A 406 -4.22 7.85 -7.40
C ASN A 406 -4.04 8.76 -8.64
N ASP A 407 -2.85 8.77 -9.24
CA ASP A 407 -2.64 9.43 -10.52
C ASP A 407 -3.51 8.76 -11.59
N PHE A 408 -4.55 9.47 -12.04
CA PHE A 408 -5.55 8.92 -12.94
C PHE A 408 -4.93 8.31 -14.21
N ASN A 409 -3.94 8.98 -14.81
CA ASN A 409 -3.32 8.49 -16.04
C ASN A 409 -2.56 7.18 -15.81
N TYR A 410 -1.79 7.10 -14.72
CA TYR A 410 -1.05 5.90 -14.34
C TYR A 410 -1.99 4.74 -13.98
N VAL A 411 -3.03 5.02 -13.19
CA VAL A 411 -4.04 4.03 -12.79
C VAL A 411 -4.76 3.49 -14.02
N GLN A 412 -5.23 4.35 -14.92
CA GLN A 412 -5.92 3.91 -16.14
C GLN A 412 -5.00 3.15 -17.10
N LYS A 413 -3.74 3.57 -17.26
CA LYS A 413 -2.76 2.85 -18.08
C LYS A 413 -2.51 1.45 -17.53
N THR A 414 -2.32 1.31 -16.22
CA THR A 414 -2.10 0.02 -15.58
C THR A 414 -3.36 -0.84 -15.63
N LYS A 415 -4.53 -0.25 -15.37
CA LYS A 415 -5.84 -0.91 -15.53
C LYS A 415 -6.00 -1.48 -16.94
N ASN A 416 -5.68 -0.71 -17.99
CA ASN A 416 -5.77 -1.17 -19.37
C ASN A 416 -4.82 -2.34 -19.66
N ILE A 417 -3.58 -2.31 -19.15
CA ILE A 417 -2.64 -3.44 -19.27
C ILE A 417 -3.21 -4.70 -18.59
N LEU A 418 -3.75 -4.54 -17.38
CA LEU A 418 -4.37 -5.65 -16.65
C LEU A 418 -5.67 -6.12 -17.29
N TYR A 419 -6.40 -5.25 -17.97
CA TYR A 419 -7.61 -5.61 -18.73
C TYR A 419 -7.28 -6.30 -20.04
N ASP A 420 -6.21 -5.91 -20.72
CA ASP A 420 -5.69 -6.65 -21.86
C ASP A 420 -5.23 -8.03 -21.42
N LEU A 421 -4.56 -8.12 -20.27
CA LEU A 421 -4.24 -9.39 -19.64
C LEU A 421 -5.53 -10.16 -19.33
N TRP A 422 -6.49 -9.57 -18.63
CA TRP A 422 -7.79 -10.14 -18.29
C TRP A 422 -8.51 -10.71 -19.52
N ARG A 423 -8.57 -9.96 -20.63
CA ARG A 423 -9.20 -10.37 -21.89
C ARG A 423 -8.45 -11.54 -22.55
N LYS A 424 -7.12 -11.59 -22.39
CA LYS A 424 -6.26 -12.68 -22.88
C LYS A 424 -6.23 -13.88 -21.92
N THR A 425 -6.54 -13.67 -20.64
CA THR A 425 -6.54 -14.67 -19.57
C THR A 425 -7.92 -15.22 -19.32
N ARG A 426 -7.99 -16.43 -18.78
CA ARG A 426 -9.12 -17.33 -19.01
C ARG A 426 -9.92 -17.56 -17.74
N ILE A 427 -11.24 -17.61 -17.91
CA ILE A 427 -12.20 -18.00 -16.88
C ILE A 427 -12.05 -19.51 -16.67
N PRO A 428 -11.68 -20.02 -15.48
CA PRO A 428 -11.88 -21.43 -15.13
C PRO A 428 -13.39 -21.67 -15.21
N SER A 429 -13.84 -22.56 -16.08
CA SER A 429 -15.28 -22.71 -16.29
C SER A 429 -15.98 -23.03 -14.97
N SER A 430 -17.07 -22.33 -14.65
CA SER A 430 -17.88 -22.57 -13.46
C SER A 430 -18.41 -24.01 -13.39
N GLU A 431 -18.49 -24.69 -14.53
CA GLU A 431 -18.92 -26.08 -14.68
C GLU A 431 -17.79 -27.09 -14.42
N SER A 432 -16.55 -26.81 -14.85
CA SER A 432 -15.37 -27.59 -14.45
C SER A 432 -15.14 -27.66 -12.94
N LEU A 433 -15.71 -26.71 -12.21
CA LEU A 433 -15.61 -26.60 -10.77
C LEU A 433 -16.86 -27.14 -10.03
N ARG A 434 -18.04 -27.15 -10.68
CA ARG A 434 -19.28 -27.73 -10.16
C ARG A 434 -19.38 -29.25 -10.37
N SER A 435 -18.80 -29.83 -11.42
CA SER A 435 -18.78 -31.29 -11.60
C SER A 435 -18.03 -31.99 -10.46
N ILE A 436 -17.00 -31.33 -9.91
CA ILE A 436 -16.22 -31.78 -8.75
C ILE A 436 -17.07 -31.83 -7.47
N THR A 437 -18.01 -30.90 -7.27
CA THR A 437 -18.86 -30.88 -6.07
C THR A 437 -20.03 -31.87 -6.12
N SER A 438 -20.45 -32.32 -7.31
CA SER A 438 -21.40 -33.45 -7.42
C SER A 438 -20.82 -34.79 -6.93
N PHE A 439 -19.51 -34.82 -6.66
CA PHE A 439 -18.76 -35.95 -6.09
C PHE A 439 -18.48 -35.83 -4.58
N GLN A 440 -19.18 -34.95 -3.85
CA GLN A 440 -19.09 -34.94 -2.39
C GLN A 440 -19.67 -36.21 -1.77
N LEU A 441 -18.83 -37.24 -1.70
CA LEU A 441 -18.73 -38.26 -0.65
C LEU A 441 -17.29 -38.82 -0.67
N ILE A 442 -16.27 -37.97 -0.51
CA ILE A 442 -14.92 -38.42 -0.10
C ILE A 442 -14.39 -37.41 0.94
N PRO A 443 -13.81 -37.86 2.08
CA PRO A 443 -13.76 -37.12 3.34
C PRO A 443 -12.73 -35.99 3.36
N GLU A 444 -12.80 -35.22 4.44
CA GLU A 444 -11.95 -34.11 4.92
C GLU A 444 -10.43 -34.39 4.93
N ASN A 445 -9.82 -34.68 3.78
CA ASN A 445 -8.38 -34.70 3.64
C ASN A 445 -7.96 -33.98 2.34
N PRO A 446 -7.51 -32.70 2.41
CA PRO A 446 -7.30 -31.84 1.25
C PRO A 446 -6.00 -32.13 0.48
N SER A 447 -5.55 -33.38 0.41
CA SER A 447 -4.38 -33.75 -0.40
C SER A 447 -4.79 -34.38 -1.72
N VAL A 448 -5.04 -33.54 -2.74
CA VAL A 448 -4.90 -33.98 -4.14
C VAL A 448 -3.41 -34.27 -4.33
N GLY A 449 -3.02 -35.53 -4.12
CA GLY A 449 -1.63 -35.97 -4.26
C GLY A 449 -1.12 -35.80 -5.69
N HIS A 450 0.18 -35.60 -5.85
CA HIS A 450 0.87 -35.70 -7.14
C HIS A 450 0.49 -37.04 -7.81
N HIS A 451 0.11 -37.03 -9.10
CA HIS A 451 -0.42 -38.19 -9.85
C HIS A 451 -1.75 -38.80 -9.35
N SER A 452 -2.47 -38.16 -8.42
CA SER A 452 -3.76 -38.68 -7.91
C SER A 452 -4.81 -38.91 -9.00
N ILE A 453 -4.79 -38.09 -10.06
CA ILE A 453 -5.65 -38.26 -11.24
C ILE A 453 -5.51 -39.64 -11.90
N GLU A 454 -4.33 -40.26 -11.86
CA GLU A 454 -4.13 -41.55 -12.49
C GLU A 454 -4.97 -42.64 -11.81
N ARG A 455 -5.17 -42.55 -10.50
CA ARG A 455 -6.01 -43.51 -9.75
C ARG A 455 -7.48 -43.50 -10.17
N LYS A 456 -7.92 -42.44 -10.87
CA LYS A 456 -9.29 -42.31 -11.39
C LYS A 456 -9.51 -43.11 -12.68
N MET A 457 -8.43 -43.53 -13.36
CA MET A 457 -8.50 -44.35 -14.57
C MET A 457 -8.69 -45.82 -14.22
N SER A 458 -9.60 -46.50 -14.91
CA SER A 458 -9.97 -47.90 -14.64
C SER A 458 -8.80 -48.87 -14.73
N PHE A 459 -7.85 -48.62 -15.63
CA PHE A 459 -6.66 -49.46 -15.84
C PHE A 459 -5.51 -49.16 -14.86
N MET A 460 -5.67 -48.16 -13.99
CA MET A 460 -4.65 -47.70 -13.03
C MET A 460 -5.10 -47.87 -11.56
N LYS A 461 -6.08 -48.74 -11.30
CA LYS A 461 -6.62 -48.93 -9.94
C LYS A 461 -5.63 -49.55 -8.96
N ASN A 462 -4.64 -50.29 -9.45
CA ASN A 462 -3.66 -51.02 -8.64
C ASN A 462 -2.33 -50.27 -8.52
N ILE A 463 -2.35 -48.92 -8.49
CA ILE A 463 -1.13 -48.12 -8.32
C ILE A 463 -0.58 -48.25 -6.90
N GLU A 464 0.68 -48.66 -6.81
CA GLU A 464 1.50 -48.66 -5.60
C GLU A 464 2.68 -47.68 -5.76
N TYR A 465 2.73 -46.65 -4.92
CA TYR A 465 3.86 -45.71 -4.88
C TYR A 465 4.95 -46.21 -3.93
N THR A 466 6.20 -46.01 -4.33
CA THR A 466 7.34 -46.36 -3.48
C THR A 466 7.50 -45.32 -2.36
N LYS A 467 7.63 -45.76 -1.11
CA LYS A 467 7.85 -44.86 0.06
C LYS A 467 9.28 -44.31 0.16
N ARG A 468 10.23 -44.91 -0.56
CA ARG A 468 11.62 -44.45 -0.64
C ARG A 468 11.68 -43.07 -1.31
N LYS A 469 12.47 -42.16 -0.75
CA LYS A 469 12.76 -40.86 -1.37
C LYS A 469 13.58 -41.08 -2.63
N ILE A 470 13.06 -40.60 -3.76
CA ILE A 470 13.70 -40.65 -5.08
C ILE A 470 14.09 -39.23 -5.47
N THR A 471 15.29 -39.07 -6.02
CA THR A 471 15.80 -37.79 -6.49
C THR A 471 15.75 -37.69 -8.01
N GLU A 472 15.88 -36.47 -8.53
CA GLU A 472 15.93 -36.22 -9.98
C GLU A 472 17.07 -37.00 -10.65
N LYS A 473 18.22 -37.10 -9.97
CA LYS A 473 19.40 -37.84 -10.43
C LYS A 473 19.13 -39.34 -10.54
N ASP A 474 18.41 -39.92 -9.57
CA ASP A 474 18.08 -41.36 -9.59
C ASP A 474 17.25 -41.72 -10.82
N VAL A 475 16.28 -40.87 -11.18
CA VAL A 475 15.43 -41.05 -12.37
C VAL A 475 16.25 -40.94 -13.65
N ILE A 476 17.11 -39.92 -13.76
CA ILE A 476 17.99 -39.73 -14.92
C ILE A 476 18.95 -40.92 -15.09
N GLU A 477 19.52 -41.41 -14.00
CA GLU A 477 20.41 -42.57 -14.02
C GLU A 477 19.66 -43.85 -14.43
N LYS A 478 18.45 -44.06 -13.90
CA LYS A 478 17.58 -45.18 -14.29
C LYS A 478 17.28 -45.15 -15.80
N ILE A 479 16.90 -43.99 -16.34
CA ILE A 479 16.67 -43.80 -17.78
C ILE A 479 17.92 -44.15 -18.57
N LYS A 480 19.09 -43.61 -18.19
CA LYS A 480 20.37 -43.87 -18.88
C LYS A 480 20.72 -45.36 -18.89
N ASN A 481 20.52 -46.06 -17.78
CA ASN A 481 20.84 -47.49 -17.66
C ASN A 481 19.87 -48.36 -18.48
N GLU A 482 18.58 -48.08 -18.44
CA GLU A 482 17.58 -48.84 -19.18
C GLU A 482 17.64 -48.59 -20.69
N LYS A 483 18.09 -47.40 -21.13
CA LYS A 483 18.38 -47.13 -22.55
C LYS A 483 19.46 -48.04 -23.11
N LYS A 484 20.49 -48.38 -22.34
CA LYS A 484 21.52 -49.37 -22.77
C LYS A 484 20.95 -50.78 -22.98
N LEU A 485 19.86 -51.11 -22.29
CA LEU A 485 19.16 -52.40 -22.40
C LEU A 485 18.07 -52.38 -23.47
N SER A 486 17.86 -51.25 -24.14
CA SER A 486 16.80 -51.06 -25.13
C SER A 486 17.16 -51.59 -26.52
N SER A 487 18.45 -51.63 -26.86
CA SER A 487 18.98 -52.09 -28.14
C SER A 487 18.72 -53.59 -28.33
N GLY A 488 17.76 -53.95 -29.21
CA GLY A 488 17.44 -55.34 -29.56
C GLY A 488 16.07 -55.85 -29.08
N ASN A 489 15.17 -54.99 -28.57
CA ASN A 489 13.88 -55.46 -28.07
C ASN A 489 12.89 -55.82 -29.19
N SER A 490 12.57 -57.11 -29.28
CA SER A 490 11.45 -57.64 -30.10
C SER A 490 10.10 -57.11 -29.62
N GLY A 491 9.18 -56.85 -30.55
CA GLY A 491 7.77 -56.52 -30.27
C GLY A 491 6.98 -57.63 -29.57
N SER A 492 7.56 -58.83 -29.38
CA SER A 492 6.90 -60.00 -28.78
C SER A 492 6.31 -59.74 -27.39
N TRP A 493 5.11 -60.28 -27.14
CA TRP A 493 4.39 -60.15 -25.86
C TRP A 493 5.20 -60.63 -24.65
N SER A 494 6.01 -61.67 -24.79
CA SER A 494 6.78 -62.29 -23.69
C SER A 494 8.01 -61.49 -23.26
N LYS A 495 8.34 -60.39 -23.94
CA LYS A 495 9.50 -59.54 -23.63
C LYS A 495 9.09 -58.28 -22.87
N ILE A 496 10.04 -57.75 -22.09
CA ILE A 496 9.90 -56.45 -21.42
C ILE A 496 9.78 -55.36 -22.49
N LYS A 497 8.91 -54.38 -22.26
CA LYS A 497 8.80 -53.16 -23.07
C LYS A 497 9.25 -51.97 -22.25
N ARG A 498 10.01 -51.08 -22.88
CA ARG A 498 10.55 -49.85 -22.31
C ARG A 498 10.17 -48.67 -23.19
N TYR A 499 9.72 -47.61 -22.55
CA TYR A 499 9.30 -46.38 -23.19
C TYR A 499 9.93 -45.22 -22.44
N PHE A 500 10.60 -44.33 -23.16
CA PHE A 500 11.32 -43.19 -22.63
C PHE A 500 10.77 -41.92 -23.25
N GLY A 501 10.62 -40.86 -22.48
CA GLY A 501 10.27 -39.55 -23.02
C GLY A 501 9.54 -38.71 -22.01
N TYR A 502 8.38 -38.19 -22.40
CA TYR A 502 7.57 -37.28 -21.59
C TYR A 502 6.08 -37.63 -21.64
N LYS A 503 5.37 -37.26 -20.58
CA LYS A 503 3.96 -37.59 -20.39
C LYS A 503 3.22 -36.44 -19.69
N GLY A 504 2.08 -36.03 -20.22
CA GLY A 504 1.15 -35.12 -19.56
C GLY A 504 -0.20 -35.78 -19.35
N VAL A 505 -0.87 -35.52 -18.23
CA VAL A 505 -2.22 -36.02 -17.96
C VAL A 505 -3.04 -34.91 -17.35
N ALA A 506 -4.24 -34.67 -17.89
CA ALA A 506 -5.17 -33.65 -17.39
C ALA A 506 -6.61 -34.17 -17.36
N ALA A 507 -7.33 -33.85 -16.28
CA ALA A 507 -8.77 -33.97 -16.25
C ALA A 507 -9.37 -32.78 -16.98
N ILE A 508 -10.17 -33.04 -18.00
CA ILE A 508 -10.82 -32.03 -18.83
C ILE A 508 -12.31 -32.09 -18.54
N TYR A 509 -12.85 -30.94 -18.16
CA TYR A 509 -14.26 -30.75 -17.90
C TYR A 509 -14.80 -29.73 -18.92
N PRO A 510 -15.38 -30.20 -20.02
CA PRO A 510 -15.95 -29.32 -21.03
C PRO A 510 -17.12 -28.47 -20.47
N PRO A 511 -17.44 -27.31 -21.06
CA PRO A 511 -18.62 -26.53 -20.68
C PRO A 511 -19.90 -27.37 -20.80
N ALA A 512 -20.92 -27.09 -19.97
CA ALA A 512 -22.20 -27.78 -20.02
C ALA A 512 -22.91 -27.64 -21.37
N ASN A 513 -22.60 -26.55 -22.10
CA ASN A 513 -23.13 -26.28 -23.43
C ASN A 513 -22.37 -27.04 -24.54
N SER A 514 -21.26 -27.69 -24.20
CA SER A 514 -20.52 -28.53 -25.13
C SER A 514 -21.10 -29.94 -25.11
N ALA A 515 -21.28 -30.53 -26.29
CA ALA A 515 -21.72 -31.92 -26.42
C ALA A 515 -20.62 -32.93 -26.02
N LEU A 516 -19.64 -32.56 -25.19
CA LEU A 516 -18.51 -33.41 -24.82
C LEU A 516 -18.62 -33.84 -23.34
N PRO A 517 -18.36 -35.11 -23.02
CA PRO A 517 -18.38 -35.60 -21.65
C PRO A 517 -17.12 -35.22 -20.87
N ASP A 518 -17.17 -35.29 -19.54
CA ASP A 518 -15.98 -35.23 -18.70
C ASP A 518 -14.99 -36.34 -19.10
N MET A 519 -13.73 -35.96 -19.24
CA MET A 519 -12.70 -36.86 -19.76
C MET A 519 -11.35 -36.65 -19.07
N ILE A 520 -10.52 -37.69 -19.04
CA ILE A 520 -9.10 -37.55 -18.72
C ILE A 520 -8.32 -37.82 -19.99
N ILE A 521 -7.60 -36.80 -20.46
CA ILE A 521 -6.73 -36.90 -21.63
C ILE A 521 -5.30 -37.05 -21.13
N GLY A 522 -4.63 -38.09 -21.60
CA GLY A 522 -3.19 -38.23 -21.44
C GLY A 522 -2.47 -38.14 -22.77
N VAL A 523 -1.30 -37.53 -22.74
CA VAL A 523 -0.46 -37.27 -23.90
C VAL A 523 0.93 -37.82 -23.61
N MET A 524 1.53 -38.51 -24.56
CA MET A 524 2.87 -39.06 -24.40
C MET A 524 3.68 -38.85 -25.68
N HIS A 525 4.98 -38.66 -25.46
CA HIS A 525 5.98 -38.82 -26.49
C HIS A 525 6.98 -39.87 -26.04
N HIS A 526 7.27 -40.80 -26.95
CA HIS A 526 8.32 -41.77 -26.82
C HIS A 526 9.46 -41.40 -27.76
N ASP A 527 10.68 -41.42 -27.23
CA ASP A 527 11.88 -41.16 -28.01
C ASP A 527 12.37 -42.41 -28.76
N LYS A 528 13.40 -42.23 -29.58
CA LYS A 528 13.94 -43.25 -30.49
C LYS A 528 14.49 -44.49 -29.77
N ASP A 529 14.85 -44.37 -28.49
CA ASP A 529 15.40 -45.47 -27.69
C ASP A 529 14.27 -46.35 -27.11
N SER A 530 13.01 -45.94 -27.27
CA SER A 530 11.84 -46.72 -26.86
C SER A 530 11.69 -47.98 -27.71
N THR A 531 11.01 -49.00 -27.17
CA THR A 531 10.92 -50.34 -27.80
C THR A 531 10.35 -50.32 -29.23
N PHE A 532 9.41 -49.42 -29.50
CA PHE A 532 8.80 -49.27 -30.83
C PHE A 532 9.36 -48.06 -31.61
N GLY A 533 10.38 -47.38 -31.07
CA GLY A 533 10.96 -46.13 -31.59
C GLY A 533 10.13 -44.89 -31.26
N ASN A 534 10.39 -43.81 -32.00
CA ASN A 534 9.67 -42.54 -31.84
C ASN A 534 8.16 -42.72 -32.02
N GLU A 535 7.38 -42.14 -31.12
CA GLU A 535 5.91 -42.21 -31.16
C GLU A 535 5.32 -41.04 -30.38
N ASN A 536 4.38 -40.32 -30.97
CA ASN A 536 3.45 -39.47 -30.24
C ASN A 536 2.13 -40.21 -30.07
N LEU A 537 1.53 -40.11 -28.89
CA LEU A 537 0.19 -40.61 -28.67
C LEU A 537 -0.63 -39.73 -27.74
N ILE A 538 -1.94 -39.75 -27.98
CA ILE A 538 -2.95 -39.19 -27.07
C ILE A 538 -3.92 -40.33 -26.75
N TYR A 539 -4.28 -40.47 -25.49
CA TYR A 539 -5.31 -41.40 -25.04
C TYR A 539 -6.39 -40.65 -24.28
N VAL A 540 -7.64 -41.01 -24.54
CA VAL A 540 -8.81 -40.37 -23.96
C VAL A 540 -9.54 -41.40 -23.08
N ASN A 541 -9.81 -41.00 -21.85
CA ASN A 541 -10.65 -41.75 -20.92
C ASN A 541 -11.93 -40.98 -20.70
N MET A 542 -13.07 -41.65 -20.79
CA MET A 542 -14.38 -41.04 -20.59
C MET A 542 -14.96 -41.46 -19.24
N ILE A 543 -15.68 -40.54 -18.58
CA ILE A 543 -16.44 -40.88 -17.38
C ILE A 543 -17.53 -41.90 -17.70
N GLN A 544 -17.58 -43.01 -16.95
CA GLN A 544 -18.71 -43.94 -16.96
C GLN A 544 -19.31 -44.05 -15.56
N LYS A 545 -20.63 -43.90 -15.46
CA LYS A 545 -21.37 -43.96 -14.20
C LYS A 545 -21.87 -45.39 -13.98
N ASN A 546 -21.28 -46.10 -13.01
CA ASN A 546 -21.76 -47.41 -12.56
C ASN A 546 -22.23 -47.31 -11.10
N GLY A 547 -23.53 -47.12 -10.90
CA GLY A 547 -24.12 -46.95 -9.58
C GLY A 547 -23.63 -45.68 -8.86
N LYS A 548 -23.05 -45.83 -7.66
CA LYS A 548 -22.45 -44.72 -6.87
C LYS A 548 -20.96 -44.48 -7.16
N THR A 549 -20.32 -45.32 -7.97
CA THR A 549 -18.90 -45.18 -8.31
C THR A 549 -18.73 -44.67 -9.73
N PHE A 550 -17.84 -43.71 -9.91
CA PHE A 550 -17.48 -43.19 -11.22
C PHE A 550 -16.06 -43.62 -11.55
N ASN A 551 -15.87 -44.20 -12.72
CA ASN A 551 -14.54 -44.57 -13.21
C ASN A 551 -14.34 -43.95 -14.59
N TYR A 552 -13.12 -43.48 -14.87
CA TYR A 552 -12.73 -43.07 -16.22
C TYR A 552 -12.19 -44.29 -16.98
N ILE A 553 -12.84 -44.64 -18.08
CA ILE A 553 -12.50 -45.85 -18.87
C ILE A 553 -11.84 -45.41 -20.16
N PRO A 554 -10.75 -46.07 -20.59
CA PRO A 554 -10.07 -45.71 -21.83
C PRO A 554 -10.98 -46.04 -23.02
N VAL A 555 -11.23 -45.05 -23.88
CA VAL A 555 -12.16 -45.16 -25.01
C VAL A 555 -11.52 -44.90 -26.37
N ALA A 556 -10.38 -44.21 -26.43
CA ALA A 556 -9.69 -43.93 -27.68
C ALA A 556 -8.18 -43.75 -27.46
N ILE A 557 -7.39 -44.23 -28.42
CA ILE A 557 -5.97 -43.87 -28.57
C ILE A 557 -5.78 -43.37 -30.00
N ILE A 558 -5.06 -42.26 -30.17
CA ILE A 558 -4.56 -41.78 -31.45
C ILE A 558 -3.03 -41.72 -31.38
N GLN A 559 -2.35 -42.22 -32.40
CA GLN A 559 -0.89 -42.31 -32.41
C GLN A 559 -0.30 -42.28 -33.83
N ASP A 560 0.98 -41.93 -33.95
CA ASP A 560 1.70 -41.80 -35.23
C ASP A 560 2.66 -42.97 -35.56
N ASN A 561 2.63 -44.04 -34.76
CA ASN A 561 3.48 -45.22 -34.95
C ASN A 561 2.68 -46.52 -35.00
N ALA A 562 2.67 -47.19 -36.16
CA ALA A 562 1.94 -48.43 -36.36
C ALA A 562 2.53 -49.63 -35.59
N LYS A 563 3.83 -49.62 -35.26
CA LYS A 563 4.54 -50.79 -34.69
C LYS A 563 4.03 -51.19 -33.31
N SER A 564 3.52 -50.23 -32.53
CA SER A 564 3.04 -50.46 -31.17
C SER A 564 1.58 -50.96 -31.12
N ILE A 565 0.80 -50.82 -32.21
CA ILE A 565 -0.64 -51.10 -32.25
C ILE A 565 -0.97 -52.54 -31.77
N PRO A 566 -0.38 -53.61 -32.33
CA PRO A 566 -0.75 -54.98 -31.94
C PRO A 566 -0.47 -55.25 -30.46
N PHE A 567 0.58 -54.63 -29.91
CA PHE A 567 0.90 -54.73 -28.49
C PHE A 567 -0.14 -53.99 -27.64
N ARG A 568 -0.56 -52.78 -28.04
CA ARG A 568 -1.56 -51.99 -27.29
C ARG A 568 -2.93 -52.63 -27.30
N ILE A 569 -3.38 -53.18 -28.43
CA ILE A 569 -4.66 -53.93 -28.52
C ILE A 569 -4.66 -55.03 -27.46
N LYS A 570 -3.59 -55.84 -27.40
CA LYS A 570 -3.46 -56.92 -26.41
C LYS A 570 -3.32 -56.42 -24.97
N VAL A 571 -2.68 -55.27 -24.75
CA VAL A 571 -2.56 -54.65 -23.41
C VAL A 571 -3.92 -54.24 -22.85
N PHE A 572 -4.78 -53.70 -23.72
CA PHE A 572 -6.09 -53.15 -23.38
C PHE A 572 -7.25 -54.08 -23.73
N GLU A 573 -6.98 -55.35 -24.02
CA GLU A 573 -8.02 -56.36 -24.24
C GLU A 573 -9.05 -56.35 -23.09
N GLY A 574 -10.33 -56.30 -23.44
CA GLY A 574 -11.43 -56.11 -22.48
C GLY A 574 -11.79 -54.65 -22.16
N TYR A 575 -11.10 -53.66 -22.74
CA TYR A 575 -11.48 -52.25 -22.68
C TYR A 575 -11.94 -51.73 -24.06
N PRO A 576 -12.87 -50.75 -24.10
CA PRO A 576 -13.34 -50.13 -25.34
C PRO A 576 -12.24 -49.58 -26.26
N VAL A 577 -11.14 -49.10 -25.66
CA VAL A 577 -10.00 -48.58 -26.42
C VAL A 577 -9.33 -49.61 -27.32
N ALA A 578 -9.42 -50.91 -27.03
CA ALA A 578 -8.77 -51.95 -27.83
C ALA A 578 -9.30 -51.98 -29.27
N ASP A 579 -10.59 -51.65 -29.46
CA ASP A 579 -11.25 -51.57 -30.76
C ASP A 579 -11.15 -50.17 -31.41
N ASN A 580 -10.54 -49.20 -30.71
CA ASN A 580 -10.50 -47.80 -31.12
C ASN A 580 -9.09 -47.18 -30.94
N ILE A 581 -8.11 -47.80 -31.59
CA ILE A 581 -6.74 -47.29 -31.73
C ILE A 581 -6.54 -46.78 -33.16
N MET A 582 -6.46 -45.45 -33.31
CA MET A 582 -6.35 -44.77 -34.59
C MET A 582 -4.88 -44.44 -34.93
N LEU A 583 -4.45 -44.83 -36.12
CA LEU A 583 -3.17 -44.41 -36.69
C LEU A 583 -3.35 -43.12 -37.48
N VAL A 584 -2.49 -42.13 -37.23
CA VAL A 584 -2.46 -40.86 -37.95
C VAL A 584 -1.09 -40.55 -38.53
N GLU A 585 -1.05 -39.59 -39.45
CA GLU A 585 0.21 -39.09 -39.99
C GLU A 585 1.00 -38.30 -38.93
N LYS A 586 2.33 -38.26 -39.06
CA LYS A 586 3.23 -37.62 -38.08
C LYS A 586 2.99 -36.11 -37.90
N ASN A 587 2.41 -35.44 -38.88
CA ASN A 587 2.05 -34.01 -38.82
C ASN A 587 0.68 -33.77 -38.15
N GLU A 588 -0.13 -34.80 -37.97
CA GLU A 588 -1.49 -34.71 -37.42
C GLU A 588 -1.55 -34.79 -35.90
N ILE A 589 -0.44 -35.18 -35.27
CA ILE A 589 -0.23 -35.17 -33.82
C ILE A 589 1.14 -34.56 -33.52
N GLN A 590 1.18 -33.64 -32.56
CA GLN A 590 2.44 -33.09 -32.05
C GLN A 590 2.43 -33.11 -30.54
N VAL A 591 3.53 -33.55 -29.94
CA VAL A 591 3.80 -33.36 -28.51
C VAL A 591 5.20 -32.77 -28.40
N LYS A 592 5.36 -31.67 -27.65
CA LYS A 592 6.63 -30.95 -27.50
C LYS A 592 6.79 -30.44 -26.08
N VAL A 593 8.03 -30.39 -25.61
CA VAL A 593 8.40 -29.84 -24.30
C VAL A 593 9.37 -28.67 -24.48
N LYS A 594 9.15 -27.59 -23.73
CA LYS A 594 10.09 -26.46 -23.60
C LYS A 594 10.07 -25.96 -22.16
N GLY A 595 11.18 -26.15 -21.44
CA GLY A 595 11.25 -25.76 -20.02
C GLY A 595 10.25 -26.54 -19.16
N LYS A 596 9.38 -25.82 -18.44
CA LYS A 596 8.29 -26.40 -17.62
C LYS A 596 6.98 -26.57 -18.40
N THR A 597 7.01 -26.42 -19.72
CA THR A 597 5.80 -26.43 -20.55
C THR A 597 5.77 -27.64 -21.46
N LEU A 598 4.65 -28.37 -21.47
CA LEU A 598 4.34 -29.39 -22.47
C LEU A 598 3.19 -28.91 -23.33
N PHE A 599 3.36 -28.97 -24.65
CA PHE A 599 2.31 -28.76 -25.63
C PHE A 599 1.95 -30.10 -26.27
N ALA A 600 0.67 -30.35 -26.44
CA ALA A 600 0.16 -31.43 -27.28
C ALA A 600 -0.95 -30.91 -28.18
N GLY A 601 -1.03 -31.35 -29.43
CA GLY A 601 -2.09 -30.96 -30.35
C GLY A 601 -2.36 -32.03 -31.38
N TRP A 602 -3.61 -32.09 -31.82
CA TRP A 602 -4.04 -32.99 -32.88
C TRP A 602 -4.98 -32.29 -33.85
N THR A 603 -4.91 -32.66 -35.13
CA THR A 603 -5.70 -32.05 -36.21
C THR A 603 -6.87 -32.91 -36.66
N LYS A 604 -6.82 -34.22 -36.46
CA LYS A 604 -7.91 -35.15 -36.80
C LYS A 604 -8.88 -35.33 -35.64
N PRO A 605 -10.20 -35.21 -35.85
CA PRO A 605 -11.18 -35.54 -34.83
C PRO A 605 -11.02 -36.99 -34.32
N ILE A 606 -11.21 -37.20 -33.02
CA ILE A 606 -11.06 -38.49 -32.34
C ILE A 606 -12.45 -39.00 -31.99
N SER A 607 -12.90 -40.06 -32.65
CA SER A 607 -14.12 -40.77 -32.26
C SER A 607 -13.92 -41.41 -30.89
N LEU A 608 -14.86 -41.22 -29.95
CA LEU A 608 -14.73 -41.71 -28.57
C LEU A 608 -15.44 -43.06 -28.37
N GLY A 609 -15.06 -44.08 -29.14
CA GLY A 609 -15.48 -45.48 -28.98
C GLY A 609 -16.97 -45.70 -29.19
N PHE A 610 -17.62 -46.48 -28.31
CA PHE A 610 -19.06 -46.81 -28.35
C PHE A 610 -20.01 -45.62 -28.09
N SER A 611 -19.49 -44.40 -28.01
CA SER A 611 -20.30 -43.20 -27.82
C SER A 611 -20.49 -42.45 -29.15
N ASN A 612 -21.54 -41.64 -29.22
CA ASN A 612 -21.76 -40.74 -30.37
C ASN A 612 -20.88 -39.48 -30.29
N TYR A 613 -19.93 -39.43 -29.36
CA TYR A 613 -19.09 -38.26 -29.14
C TYR A 613 -17.84 -38.30 -30.03
N THR A 614 -17.57 -37.18 -30.67
CA THR A 614 -16.32 -36.95 -31.39
C THR A 614 -15.59 -35.78 -30.76
N LEU A 615 -14.39 -36.03 -30.26
CA LEU A 615 -13.50 -34.98 -29.76
C LEU A 615 -12.87 -34.28 -30.97
N PRO A 616 -13.19 -33.00 -31.24
CA PRO A 616 -12.68 -32.30 -32.42
C PRO A 616 -11.17 -32.07 -32.31
N ALA A 617 -10.57 -31.54 -33.39
CA ALA A 617 -9.21 -31.03 -33.37
C ALA A 617 -9.00 -30.05 -32.20
N ALA A 618 -7.96 -30.25 -31.42
CA ALA A 618 -7.72 -29.48 -30.20
C ALA A 618 -6.24 -29.41 -29.86
N CYS A 619 -5.90 -28.58 -28.88
CA CYS A 619 -4.59 -28.63 -28.24
C CYS A 619 -4.67 -28.52 -26.71
N LEU A 620 -3.64 -29.03 -26.07
CA LEU A 620 -3.41 -29.01 -24.63
C LEU A 620 -2.09 -28.30 -24.37
N LEU A 621 -2.09 -27.37 -23.42
CA LEU A 621 -0.89 -26.72 -22.92
C LEU A 621 -0.78 -26.96 -21.42
N PHE A 622 0.23 -27.69 -21.00
CA PHE A 622 0.56 -27.95 -19.60
C PHE A 622 1.63 -26.96 -19.15
N GLU A 623 1.32 -26.18 -18.14
CA GLU A 623 2.20 -25.18 -17.53
C GLU A 623 2.60 -25.67 -16.13
N GLY A 624 3.79 -26.26 -16.04
CA GLY A 624 4.32 -26.82 -14.79
C GLY A 624 4.70 -25.75 -13.77
N TYR A 625 4.31 -25.96 -12.52
CA TYR A 625 4.63 -25.10 -11.37
C TYR A 625 5.28 -25.93 -10.25
N ASP A 626 5.68 -25.26 -9.15
CA ASP A 626 6.49 -25.84 -8.06
C ASP A 626 7.87 -26.39 -8.53
N ASP A 627 8.60 -27.00 -7.59
CA ASP A 627 9.81 -27.78 -7.83
C ASP A 627 9.48 -29.18 -8.40
N ILE A 628 10.47 -29.78 -9.07
CA ILE A 628 10.37 -31.15 -9.61
C ILE A 628 10.08 -32.13 -8.49
N LYS A 629 9.07 -32.98 -8.72
CA LYS A 629 8.73 -34.13 -7.88
C LYS A 629 9.18 -35.39 -8.60
N SER A 630 10.14 -36.07 -7.99
CA SER A 630 10.67 -37.35 -8.49
C SER A 630 10.02 -38.52 -7.75
N GLY A 631 9.70 -39.59 -8.47
CA GLY A 631 9.06 -40.74 -7.86
C GLY A 631 9.04 -41.99 -8.71
N ILE A 632 8.49 -43.04 -8.10
CA ILE A 632 8.29 -44.35 -8.71
C ILE A 632 6.92 -44.86 -8.30
N TYR A 633 6.20 -45.40 -9.28
CA TYR A 633 5.03 -46.21 -9.01
C TYR A 633 5.04 -47.49 -9.83
N THR A 634 4.30 -48.49 -9.34
CA THR A 634 3.97 -49.68 -10.11
C THR A 634 2.47 -49.86 -10.22
N ASN A 635 2.01 -50.48 -11.30
CA ASN A 635 0.61 -50.82 -11.53
C ASN A 635 0.51 -52.19 -12.21
N THR A 636 -0.58 -52.93 -11.98
CA THR A 636 -0.84 -54.20 -12.66
C THR A 636 -2.11 -54.07 -13.49
N LEU A 637 -1.98 -54.26 -14.81
CA LEU A 637 -3.08 -54.19 -15.77
C LEU A 637 -3.93 -55.46 -15.76
N LEU A 638 -5.14 -55.38 -16.33
CA LEU A 638 -6.00 -56.55 -16.56
C LEU A 638 -5.33 -57.63 -17.42
N SER A 639 -4.48 -57.23 -18.37
CA SER A 639 -3.68 -58.17 -19.17
C SER A 639 -2.60 -58.92 -18.38
N GLY A 640 -2.52 -58.73 -17.06
CA GLY A 640 -1.55 -59.34 -16.15
C GLY A 640 -0.15 -58.73 -16.22
N ARG A 641 0.08 -57.77 -17.13
CA ARG A 641 1.37 -57.09 -17.25
C ARG A 641 1.60 -56.16 -16.06
N ARG A 642 2.80 -56.23 -15.48
CA ARG A 642 3.24 -55.31 -14.43
C ARG A 642 3.94 -54.12 -15.05
N GLN A 643 3.46 -52.93 -14.73
CA GLN A 643 3.99 -51.64 -15.14
C GLN A 643 4.82 -51.04 -13.99
N GLU A 644 5.96 -50.45 -14.32
CA GLU A 644 6.83 -49.70 -13.41
C GLU A 644 7.19 -48.38 -14.08
N SER A 645 6.88 -47.26 -13.44
CA SER A 645 7.14 -45.92 -13.94
C SER A 645 8.11 -45.18 -13.03
N TRP A 646 9.12 -44.55 -13.60
CA TRP A 646 10.01 -43.61 -12.90
C TRP A 646 9.89 -42.26 -13.58
N TYR A 647 9.72 -41.19 -12.79
CA TYR A 647 9.39 -39.89 -13.35
C TYR A 647 10.04 -38.74 -12.59
N ASN A 648 10.35 -37.67 -13.33
CA ASN A 648 10.57 -36.32 -12.85
C ASN A 648 9.43 -35.46 -13.36
N SER A 649 8.60 -34.95 -12.46
CA SER A 649 7.30 -34.38 -12.82
C SER A 649 7.03 -33.05 -12.14
N PHE A 650 6.30 -32.19 -12.84
CA PHE A 650 5.69 -30.99 -12.30
C PHE A 650 4.20 -31.25 -12.09
N ASP A 651 3.62 -30.68 -11.03
CA ASP A 651 2.19 -30.40 -11.10
C ASP A 651 1.99 -29.30 -12.15
N ALA A 652 0.88 -29.36 -12.89
CA ALA A 652 0.68 -28.47 -14.02
C ALA A 652 -0.74 -27.89 -14.02
N PHE A 653 -0.87 -26.67 -14.52
CA PHE A 653 -2.14 -26.16 -15.01
C PHE A 653 -2.28 -26.57 -16.47
N CYS A 654 -3.42 -27.17 -16.86
CA CYS A 654 -3.65 -27.54 -18.25
C CYS A 654 -4.67 -26.61 -18.91
N SER A 655 -4.31 -25.96 -20.00
CA SER A 655 -5.24 -25.28 -20.89
C SER A 655 -5.67 -26.21 -22.02
N PHE A 656 -6.98 -26.43 -22.17
CA PHE A 656 -7.55 -27.24 -23.25
C PHE A 656 -8.25 -26.37 -24.28
N PHE A 657 -7.66 -26.22 -25.46
CA PHE A 657 -8.12 -25.32 -26.50
C PHE A 657 -8.95 -26.08 -27.53
N LEU A 658 -10.17 -25.61 -27.77
CA LEU A 658 -11.08 -26.08 -28.82
C LEU A 658 -11.25 -24.95 -29.85
N PRO A 659 -10.40 -24.89 -30.90
CA PRO A 659 -10.42 -23.79 -31.87
C PRO A 659 -11.79 -23.58 -32.53
N GLN A 660 -12.48 -24.68 -32.85
CA GLN A 660 -13.80 -24.64 -33.50
C GLN A 660 -14.87 -23.98 -32.63
N LEU A 661 -14.77 -24.11 -31.30
CA LEU A 661 -15.72 -23.53 -30.36
C LEU A 661 -15.28 -22.16 -29.82
N LYS A 662 -14.14 -21.63 -30.29
CA LYS A 662 -13.43 -20.49 -29.67
C LYS A 662 -13.33 -20.65 -28.14
N HIS A 663 -13.27 -21.89 -27.67
CA HIS A 663 -13.36 -22.23 -26.28
C HIS A 663 -11.99 -22.65 -25.77
N VAL A 664 -11.68 -22.27 -24.53
CA VAL A 664 -10.57 -22.86 -23.80
C VAL A 664 -11.06 -23.25 -22.41
N GLY A 665 -11.03 -24.55 -22.15
CA GLY A 665 -11.35 -25.14 -20.85
C GLY A 665 -10.11 -25.22 -19.96
N SER A 666 -10.32 -25.29 -18.64
CA SER A 666 -9.28 -25.50 -17.65
C SER A 666 -9.25 -26.96 -17.22
N GLY A 667 -8.11 -27.62 -17.41
CA GLY A 667 -7.77 -28.86 -16.73
C GLY A 667 -7.11 -28.55 -15.41
N THR A 668 -7.92 -28.48 -14.35
CA THR A 668 -7.51 -28.01 -13.02
C THR A 668 -6.80 -29.06 -12.18
N GLU A 669 -6.80 -30.30 -12.64
CA GLU A 669 -6.03 -31.41 -12.07
C GLU A 669 -5.15 -31.97 -13.19
N ALA A 670 -3.90 -31.51 -13.26
CA ALA A 670 -2.95 -31.96 -14.25
C ALA A 670 -1.53 -32.09 -13.69
N PHE A 671 -0.76 -32.95 -14.35
CA PHE A 671 0.68 -33.06 -14.13
C PHE A 671 1.38 -33.28 -15.46
N PHE A 672 2.68 -33.00 -15.46
CA PHE A 672 3.55 -33.20 -16.60
C PHE A 672 4.91 -33.77 -16.17
N GLU A 673 5.21 -34.98 -16.61
CA GLU A 673 6.49 -35.67 -16.46
C GLU A 673 7.46 -35.22 -17.57
N ARG A 674 8.48 -34.43 -17.18
CA ARG A 674 9.52 -33.92 -18.09
C ARG A 674 10.46 -35.03 -18.54
N GLU A 675 10.85 -35.90 -17.62
CA GLU A 675 11.56 -37.13 -17.90
C GLU A 675 10.79 -38.30 -17.30
N THR A 676 10.49 -39.31 -18.11
CA THR A 676 9.87 -40.54 -17.63
C THR A 676 10.42 -41.77 -18.34
N ILE A 677 10.48 -42.87 -17.59
CA ILE A 677 10.61 -44.20 -18.15
C ILE A 677 9.47 -45.07 -17.63
N PHE A 678 8.80 -45.69 -18.58
CA PHE A 678 7.75 -46.67 -18.34
C PHE A 678 8.22 -48.06 -18.80
N ILE A 679 8.30 -48.99 -17.85
CA ILE A 679 8.74 -50.38 -18.05
C ILE A 679 7.53 -51.30 -17.88
N SER A 680 7.14 -52.00 -18.95
CA SER A 680 6.07 -53.00 -18.92
C SER A 680 6.65 -54.41 -18.99
N LYS A 681 6.58 -55.12 -17.86
CA LYS A 681 7.02 -56.51 -17.70
C LYS A 681 5.89 -57.47 -18.09
N PRO A 682 6.19 -58.60 -18.76
CA PRO A 682 5.18 -59.61 -19.10
C PRO A 682 4.54 -60.19 -17.82
N PRO A 683 3.34 -60.78 -17.93
CA PRO A 683 2.72 -61.48 -16.80
C PRO A 683 3.66 -62.57 -16.30
N LYS A 684 3.73 -62.76 -14.97
CA LYS A 684 4.42 -63.94 -14.43
C LYS A 684 3.68 -65.17 -14.95
N LEU A 685 4.37 -66.07 -15.64
CA LEU A 685 3.82 -67.38 -15.95
C LEU A 685 3.40 -67.99 -14.62
N ALA A 686 2.12 -68.32 -14.47
CA ALA A 686 1.71 -69.24 -13.43
C ALA A 686 2.57 -70.49 -13.63
N HIS A 687 3.26 -70.95 -12.59
CA HIS A 687 3.79 -72.30 -12.60
C HIS A 687 2.59 -73.21 -12.94
N GLN A 688 2.61 -73.81 -14.13
CA GLN A 688 1.70 -74.89 -14.44
C GLN A 688 1.96 -75.99 -13.38
N PRO A 689 0.90 -76.56 -12.78
CA PRO A 689 1.06 -77.60 -11.77
C PRO A 689 1.82 -78.81 -12.31
#